data_AF-A0A378Q7Z9-F1
#
_entry.id   AF-A0A378Q7Z9-F1
#
_cell.length_a   1.000
_cell.length_b   1.000
_cell.length_c   1.000
_cell.angle_alpha   90.00
_cell.angle_beta   90.00
_cell.angle_gamma   90.00
#
_symmetry.space_group_name_H-M   'P 1'
#
loop_
_entity.id
_entity.type
_entity.pdbx_description
1 polymer ?
#
loop_
_entity_poly.entity_id
_entity_poly.type
_entity_poly.pdbx_seq_one_letter_code
_entity_poly.pdbx_strand_id
1 'polypeptide(L)'
;MPYLLYNTQHYPLELSPSQQIGAGGMGVVYQIGDLFGTGRLVAKVFKRPDDPKNPSLAKLQTMLARPPAHVQEVITGTRYTQFAWVQYLVFADDGRLMGYAMPELDFDRSISLNPFMYPREAARLTPYQNSLNYRVQLCANISALMADLHAHGHAFIDFKEQNLRLMPESGAIANDAYKGFIVGFIDCDSYRITDEHGHVFPAPVISPEMTSPEYHEHKDISRLDERHDRFVLAIELFKILNFGIHPFYFIPLSERLRNLTQRNTDQFIKERLYAYSLAGHPEIAPLKTSIHTFWDDGTRQMFDRAFLTPNPDDRPTAYDWEQHLRELSRQRQFVACRAFPDDASHIHFLGKPCHRCFLLGAGEFSPAAAPAPNQTHLTQPSLNQTMPSASPVPIIPEFNQAQNAAKRAPIHPVNDTTNDTATNTASSRPAKITTDQRSQADTSAAPSQNQPIKKRAKKSHLAPLMGFITAFVIGTGGLWAYSQSSPHKNTGKLANQTQTTANAKPRSFAAINQQLPETRRQINRKLADFAQTHPANQSGWLASRQAKSDARALYTDTLGLSGEFFDRVLATENSGQRDLKTLSNLAHKLNSADDIAQLEQTAQQAFRRADMAYFNQLPTSANSKSLAKQLNTAARNAYWNKRDPAAALYLQAQAVQNQPTHGEYSANLAFYLAKNNYPNAQAFVMYALQTPRAADRVPNTYMMELAAALAQQNGDTRLAEGTLLAQFYLLDDKAKRCAALLNYPKTYPDLVPVAQSVLDTLNRQAERAAISLPSNCKPPYAWATS
;
A
#
# COMPACT_ATOMS: atom_id res chain seq x y z
N MET A 1 35.25 -13.18 21.28
CA MET A 1 33.94 -12.72 20.77
C MET A 1 33.99 -12.72 19.25
N PRO A 2 32.85 -12.83 18.54
CA PRO A 2 32.84 -12.57 17.11
C PRO A 2 33.44 -11.19 16.81
N TYR A 3 34.21 -11.06 15.74
CA TYR A 3 34.77 -9.78 15.31
C TYR A 3 34.68 -9.61 13.80
N LEU A 4 34.67 -8.35 13.38
CA LEU A 4 34.63 -7.90 12.00
C LEU A 4 36.04 -7.43 11.59
N LEU A 5 36.50 -7.79 10.38
CA LEU A 5 37.74 -7.27 9.82
C LEU A 5 37.50 -6.01 8.98
N TYR A 6 38.17 -4.92 9.34
CA TYR A 6 38.24 -3.68 8.56
C TYR A 6 39.63 -3.09 8.63
N ASN A 7 40.24 -2.77 7.49
CA ASN A 7 41.62 -2.26 7.38
C ASN A 7 42.65 -3.07 8.20
N THR A 8 42.54 -4.40 8.18
CA THR A 8 43.31 -5.39 8.98
C THR A 8 43.14 -5.31 10.51
N GLN A 9 42.31 -4.40 11.04
CA GLN A 9 41.98 -4.33 12.46
C GLN A 9 40.77 -5.21 12.81
N HIS A 10 40.77 -5.75 14.02
CA HIS A 10 39.69 -6.56 14.57
C HIS A 10 38.71 -5.66 15.34
N TYR A 11 37.46 -5.57 14.89
CA TYR A 11 36.39 -4.83 15.55
C TYR A 11 35.43 -5.82 16.24
N PRO A 12 35.40 -5.90 17.59
CA PRO A 12 34.51 -6.81 18.30
C PRO A 12 33.04 -6.53 17.99
N LEU A 13 32.25 -7.59 17.77
CA LEU A 13 30.81 -7.54 17.58
C LEU A 13 30.09 -8.14 18.78
N GLU A 14 29.40 -7.28 19.55
CA GLU A 14 28.37 -7.73 20.48
C GLU A 14 27.09 -8.04 19.71
N LEU A 15 26.70 -9.32 19.69
CA LEU A 15 25.53 -9.83 18.98
C LEU A 15 24.46 -10.29 19.96
N SER A 16 23.61 -9.38 20.40
CA SER A 16 22.49 -9.68 21.30
C SER A 16 21.26 -10.24 20.54
N PRO A 17 20.41 -11.06 21.18
CA PRO A 17 19.12 -11.45 20.61
C PRO A 17 18.22 -10.25 20.28
N SER A 18 18.36 -9.13 21.01
CA SER A 18 17.66 -7.86 20.75
C SER A 18 18.08 -7.15 19.46
N GLN A 19 19.23 -7.49 18.87
CA GLN A 19 19.67 -6.98 17.57
C GLN A 19 19.22 -7.89 16.41
N GLN A 20 18.62 -9.06 16.67
CA GLN A 20 18.21 -9.99 15.63
C GLN A 20 17.01 -9.42 14.84
N ILE A 21 17.25 -9.07 13.57
CA ILE A 21 16.22 -8.56 12.64
C ILE A 21 15.66 -9.65 11.70
N GLY A 22 16.30 -10.83 11.63
CA GLY A 22 15.81 -11.94 10.82
C GLY A 22 16.59 -13.23 11.01
N ALA A 23 16.03 -14.35 10.56
CA ALA A 23 16.73 -15.65 10.52
C ALA A 23 16.23 -16.49 9.34
N GLY A 24 17.16 -17.05 8.56
CA GLY A 24 16.88 -17.91 7.41
C GLY A 24 17.33 -19.35 7.64
N GLY A 25 17.49 -20.13 6.56
CA GLY A 25 18.01 -21.50 6.63
C GLY A 25 19.47 -21.55 7.11
N MET A 26 20.35 -20.77 6.46
CA MET A 26 21.80 -20.80 6.69
C MET A 26 22.25 -19.96 7.90
N GLY A 27 21.57 -18.85 8.21
CA GLY A 27 22.08 -17.84 9.15
C GLY A 27 21.02 -17.05 9.90
N VAL A 28 21.50 -16.18 10.78
CA VAL A 28 20.75 -15.19 11.56
C VAL A 28 21.31 -13.80 11.22
N VAL A 29 20.44 -12.80 11.07
CA VAL A 29 20.82 -11.43 10.69
C VAL A 29 20.66 -10.50 11.88
N TYR A 30 21.74 -9.81 12.26
CA TYR A 30 21.80 -8.89 13.38
C TYR A 30 22.07 -7.45 12.90
N GLN A 31 21.39 -6.47 13.48
CA GLN A 31 21.68 -5.05 13.28
C GLN A 31 22.93 -4.64 14.08
N ILE A 32 23.98 -4.18 13.40
CA ILE A 32 25.25 -3.76 14.02
C ILE A 32 25.49 -2.24 13.95
N GLY A 33 24.59 -1.50 13.29
CA GLY A 33 24.62 -0.03 13.25
C GLY A 33 25.60 0.52 12.21
N ASP A 34 25.89 1.83 12.29
CA ASP A 34 26.87 2.48 11.42
C ASP A 34 28.21 2.57 12.16
N LEU A 35 29.07 1.57 11.95
CA LEU A 35 30.35 1.42 12.68
C LEU A 35 31.46 2.34 12.14
N PHE A 36 31.34 2.79 10.88
CA PHE A 36 32.45 3.41 10.14
C PHE A 36 32.09 4.72 9.43
N GLY A 37 30.85 5.22 9.59
CA GLY A 37 30.35 6.41 8.90
C GLY A 37 29.99 6.17 7.42
N THR A 38 29.98 4.90 7.00
CA THR A 38 29.66 4.48 5.62
C THR A 38 28.16 4.20 5.42
N GLY A 39 27.40 4.07 6.52
CA GLY A 39 25.99 3.74 6.55
C GLY A 39 25.68 2.59 7.51
N ARG A 40 24.39 2.36 7.81
CA ARG A 40 23.99 1.27 8.72
C ARG A 40 24.30 -0.10 8.09
N LEU A 41 24.87 -1.00 8.90
CA LEU A 41 25.26 -2.35 8.54
C LEU A 41 24.46 -3.40 9.31
N VAL A 42 24.37 -4.59 8.74
CA VAL A 42 23.83 -5.80 9.35
C VAL A 42 24.81 -6.97 9.17
N ALA A 43 24.92 -7.85 10.15
CA ALA A 43 25.76 -9.06 10.10
C ALA A 43 24.89 -10.31 9.88
N LYS A 44 25.14 -11.06 8.80
CA LYS A 44 24.59 -12.40 8.56
C LYS A 44 25.59 -13.42 9.13
N VAL A 45 25.25 -14.03 10.26
CA VAL A 45 26.06 -15.03 10.96
C VAL A 45 25.50 -16.42 10.72
N PHE A 46 26.36 -17.37 10.35
CA PHE A 46 25.96 -18.73 10.00
C PHE A 46 25.53 -19.52 11.25
N LYS A 47 24.39 -20.24 11.16
CA LYS A 47 23.87 -21.10 12.24
C LYS A 47 24.75 -22.32 12.49
N ARG A 48 25.46 -22.76 11.44
CA ARG A 48 26.48 -23.81 11.45
C ARG A 48 27.62 -23.28 10.58
N PRO A 49 28.67 -22.65 11.13
CA PRO A 49 29.75 -22.05 10.35
C PRO A 49 30.40 -23.03 9.37
N ASP A 50 30.58 -24.26 9.83
CA ASP A 50 31.25 -25.35 9.12
C ASP A 50 30.32 -26.12 8.13
N ASP A 51 29.13 -25.59 7.83
CA ASP A 51 28.21 -26.19 6.84
C ASP A 51 28.69 -25.88 5.40
N PRO A 52 28.95 -26.90 4.56
CA PRO A 52 29.47 -26.68 3.21
C PRO A 52 28.46 -26.01 2.25
N LYS A 53 27.24 -25.72 2.70
CA LYS A 53 26.27 -24.88 1.96
C LYS A 53 26.50 -23.38 2.17
N ASN A 54 27.28 -22.99 3.18
CA ASN A 54 27.64 -21.59 3.38
C ASN A 54 28.56 -21.09 2.23
N PRO A 55 28.53 -19.79 1.92
CA PRO A 55 29.58 -19.15 1.12
C PRO A 55 30.98 -19.45 1.67
N SER A 56 31.87 -19.93 0.82
CA SER A 56 33.27 -20.15 1.20
C SER A 56 33.99 -18.83 1.46
N LEU A 57 35.07 -18.86 2.24
CA LEU A 57 35.92 -17.69 2.49
C LEU A 57 36.38 -17.04 1.17
N ALA A 58 36.81 -17.85 0.19
CA ALA A 58 37.19 -17.39 -1.13
C ALA A 58 36.03 -16.68 -1.86
N LYS A 59 34.81 -17.24 -1.86
CA LYS A 59 33.63 -16.60 -2.47
C LYS A 59 33.36 -15.22 -1.85
N LEU A 60 33.38 -15.11 -0.52
CA LEU A 60 33.15 -13.85 0.18
C LEU A 60 34.28 -12.84 -0.05
N GLN A 61 35.54 -13.29 -0.13
CA GLN A 61 36.68 -12.44 -0.50
C GLN A 61 36.56 -11.92 -1.93
N THR A 62 36.12 -12.75 -2.89
CA THR A 62 35.83 -12.30 -4.25
C THR A 62 34.70 -11.28 -4.29
N MET A 63 33.63 -11.47 -3.52
CA MET A 63 32.55 -10.47 -3.41
C MET A 63 33.06 -9.14 -2.84
N LEU A 64 33.97 -9.15 -1.85
CA LEU A 64 34.60 -7.93 -1.32
C LEU A 64 35.47 -7.21 -2.35
N ALA A 65 36.23 -7.96 -3.15
CA ALA A 65 37.10 -7.40 -4.18
C ALA A 65 36.32 -6.91 -5.42
N ARG A 66 35.15 -7.51 -5.70
CA ARG A 66 34.33 -7.28 -6.90
C ARG A 66 32.86 -6.99 -6.54
N PRO A 67 32.55 -5.82 -5.93
CA PRO A 67 31.17 -5.37 -5.82
C PRO A 67 30.62 -4.89 -7.17
N PRO A 68 29.29 -4.93 -7.39
CA PRO A 68 28.62 -4.11 -8.40
C PRO A 68 28.89 -2.61 -8.19
N ALA A 69 28.75 -1.79 -9.23
CA ALA A 69 29.11 -0.38 -9.14
C ALA A 69 28.21 0.40 -8.16
N HIS A 70 26.91 0.09 -8.14
CA HIS A 70 25.90 0.81 -7.37
C HIS A 70 25.40 -0.02 -6.17
N VAL A 71 26.29 -0.59 -5.33
CA VAL A 71 25.87 -1.26 -4.07
C VAL A 71 24.92 -0.38 -3.25
N GLN A 72 25.17 0.94 -3.25
CA GLN A 72 24.27 1.94 -2.69
C GLN A 72 24.17 3.18 -3.58
N GLU A 73 22.98 3.77 -3.64
CA GLU A 73 22.63 4.95 -4.44
C GLU A 73 22.20 6.11 -3.53
N VAL A 74 22.46 7.38 -3.89
CA VAL A 74 22.21 8.55 -3.02
C VAL A 74 21.26 9.55 -3.67
N ILE A 75 19.96 9.27 -3.55
CA ILE A 75 18.90 10.12 -4.09
C ILE A 75 18.52 11.20 -3.09
N THR A 76 18.59 12.48 -3.51
CA THR A 76 18.23 13.67 -2.70
C THR A 76 18.85 13.69 -1.29
N GLY A 77 20.10 13.21 -1.18
CA GLY A 77 20.84 13.15 0.09
C GLY A 77 20.44 11.98 1.01
N THR A 78 19.61 11.05 0.54
CA THR A 78 19.26 9.81 1.24
C THR A 78 19.88 8.61 0.55
N ARG A 79 20.57 7.77 1.33
CA ARG A 79 21.28 6.57 0.88
C ARG A 79 20.32 5.38 0.80
N TYR A 80 20.37 4.64 -0.30
CA TYR A 80 19.55 3.46 -0.60
C TYR A 80 20.44 2.26 -0.89
N THR A 81 20.17 1.14 -0.23
CA THR A 81 20.89 -0.13 -0.45
C THR A 81 20.28 -0.87 -1.63
N GLN A 82 20.91 -0.74 -2.80
CA GLN A 82 20.49 -1.46 -4.01
C GLN A 82 20.95 -2.92 -4.02
N PHE A 83 22.07 -3.24 -3.35
CA PHE A 83 22.50 -4.62 -3.11
C PHE A 83 22.85 -4.81 -1.63
N ALA A 84 22.29 -5.86 -1.00
CA ALA A 84 22.73 -6.33 0.32
C ALA A 84 24.07 -7.08 0.22
N TRP A 85 25.09 -6.38 -0.30
CA TRP A 85 26.37 -6.96 -0.72
C TRP A 85 27.36 -7.10 0.42
N VAL A 86 28.26 -8.08 0.33
CA VAL A 86 29.32 -8.33 1.32
C VAL A 86 30.26 -7.12 1.37
N GLN A 87 30.41 -6.50 2.54
CA GLN A 87 31.33 -5.37 2.78
C GLN A 87 32.41 -5.66 3.83
N TYR A 88 32.17 -6.59 4.76
CA TYR A 88 33.16 -7.02 5.74
C TYR A 88 32.98 -8.50 6.09
N LEU A 89 34.03 -9.21 6.47
CA LEU A 89 33.94 -10.58 6.99
C LEU A 89 33.79 -10.59 8.51
N VAL A 90 33.09 -11.60 9.04
CA VAL A 90 32.94 -11.84 10.48
C VAL A 90 33.58 -13.18 10.85
N PHE A 91 34.46 -13.16 11.84
CA PHE A 91 35.22 -14.31 12.33
C PHE A 91 34.98 -14.55 13.84
N ALA A 92 35.32 -15.73 14.32
CA ALA A 92 35.48 -16.03 15.75
C ALA A 92 36.97 -15.90 16.17
N ASP A 93 37.23 -15.91 17.49
CA ASP A 93 38.59 -15.77 18.06
C ASP A 93 39.56 -16.86 17.58
N ASP A 94 39.03 -18.03 17.21
CA ASP A 94 39.75 -19.17 16.63
C ASP A 94 40.17 -18.97 15.16
N GLY A 95 39.82 -17.83 14.56
CA GLY A 95 40.10 -17.50 13.15
C GLY A 95 39.10 -18.14 12.17
N ARG A 96 38.07 -18.84 12.63
CA ARG A 96 37.04 -19.45 11.77
C ARG A 96 36.07 -18.40 11.25
N LEU A 97 35.73 -18.50 9.97
CA LEU A 97 34.70 -17.68 9.32
C LEU A 97 33.32 -17.97 9.96
N MET A 98 32.73 -16.97 10.59
CA MET A 98 31.41 -17.05 11.23
C MET A 98 30.29 -16.45 10.40
N GLY A 99 30.61 -15.61 9.41
CA GLY A 99 29.64 -14.91 8.58
C GLY A 99 30.24 -13.68 7.91
N TYR A 100 29.39 -12.70 7.60
CA TYR A 100 29.79 -11.45 6.98
C TYR A 100 28.84 -10.30 7.37
N ALA A 101 29.28 -9.06 7.15
CA ALA A 101 28.46 -7.87 7.26
C ALA A 101 28.24 -7.22 5.89
N MET A 102 27.06 -6.60 5.75
CA MET A 102 26.54 -6.00 4.53
C MET A 102 25.76 -4.71 4.84
N PRO A 103 25.56 -3.81 3.88
CA PRO A 103 24.64 -2.69 4.01
C PRO A 103 23.25 -3.13 4.46
N GLU A 104 22.67 -2.39 5.40
CA GLU A 104 21.30 -2.61 5.79
C GLU A 104 20.34 -2.19 4.65
N LEU A 105 19.40 -3.07 4.32
CA LEU A 105 18.17 -2.70 3.63
C LEU A 105 17.06 -2.62 4.68
N ASP A 106 16.44 -1.44 4.80
CA ASP A 106 15.42 -1.16 5.82
C ASP A 106 14.11 -1.92 5.49
N PHE A 107 13.86 -3.05 6.17
CA PHE A 107 12.70 -3.92 5.93
C PHE A 107 11.37 -3.28 6.38
N ASP A 108 11.38 -2.44 7.42
CA ASP A 108 10.20 -1.74 7.92
C ASP A 108 9.73 -0.62 6.98
N ARG A 109 10.67 0.00 6.25
CA ARG A 109 10.38 1.07 5.28
C ARG A 109 10.16 0.56 3.85
N SER A 110 10.61 -0.64 3.52
CA SER A 110 10.42 -1.24 2.19
C SER A 110 9.19 -2.14 2.11
N ILE A 111 8.70 -2.39 0.90
CA ILE A 111 7.70 -3.43 0.61
C ILE A 111 8.30 -4.53 -0.27
N SER A 112 7.69 -5.71 -0.30
CA SER A 112 8.01 -6.73 -1.30
C SER A 112 7.35 -6.39 -2.65
N LEU A 113 7.75 -7.08 -3.72
CA LEU A 113 7.17 -6.94 -5.05
C LEU A 113 5.72 -7.46 -5.14
N ASN A 114 5.26 -8.23 -4.15
CA ASN A 114 3.91 -8.83 -4.06
C ASN A 114 2.73 -7.95 -4.54
N PRO A 115 2.60 -6.65 -4.17
CA PRO A 115 1.45 -5.84 -4.58
C PRO A 115 1.34 -5.63 -6.10
N PHE A 116 2.44 -5.78 -6.84
CA PHE A 116 2.44 -5.71 -8.29
C PHE A 116 1.98 -7.03 -8.93
N MET A 117 2.15 -8.16 -8.25
CA MET A 117 1.80 -9.49 -8.75
C MET A 117 0.41 -9.96 -8.31
N TYR A 118 0.05 -9.77 -7.03
CA TYR A 118 -1.13 -10.38 -6.45
C TYR A 118 -2.29 -9.37 -6.33
N PRO A 119 -3.43 -9.56 -7.02
CA PRO A 119 -4.55 -8.61 -7.00
C PRO A 119 -5.13 -8.31 -5.60
N ARG A 120 -4.95 -9.22 -4.64
CA ARG A 120 -5.33 -9.01 -3.23
C ARG A 120 -4.42 -8.04 -2.48
N GLU A 121 -3.16 -7.90 -2.90
CA GLU A 121 -2.17 -7.01 -2.29
C GLU A 121 -2.05 -5.67 -3.05
N ALA A 122 -2.47 -5.62 -4.32
CA ALA A 122 -2.51 -4.42 -5.16
C ALA A 122 -3.34 -3.24 -4.57
N ALA A 123 -4.20 -3.50 -3.59
CA ALA A 123 -4.90 -2.48 -2.81
C ALA A 123 -3.97 -1.60 -1.94
N ARG A 124 -2.69 -1.97 -1.79
CA ARG A 124 -1.65 -1.14 -1.15
C ARG A 124 -1.01 -0.10 -2.10
N LEU A 125 -1.25 -0.21 -3.41
CA LEU A 125 -0.64 0.66 -4.42
C LEU A 125 -1.52 1.86 -4.75
N THR A 126 -0.90 3.02 -5.05
CA THR A 126 -1.61 4.18 -5.60
C THR A 126 -2.20 3.87 -6.99
N PRO A 127 -3.13 4.69 -7.51
CA PRO A 127 -3.62 4.52 -8.88
C PRO A 127 -2.49 4.55 -9.92
N TYR A 128 -1.55 5.51 -9.82
CA TYR A 128 -0.39 5.58 -10.71
C TYR A 128 0.53 4.38 -10.55
N GLN A 129 0.80 3.89 -9.33
CA GLN A 129 1.57 2.67 -9.10
C GLN A 129 0.93 1.43 -9.73
N ASN A 130 -0.40 1.38 -9.83
CA ASN A 130 -1.12 0.33 -10.54
C ASN A 130 -1.03 0.46 -12.08
N SER A 131 -0.66 1.62 -12.63
CA SER A 131 -0.63 1.90 -14.07
C SER A 131 0.47 1.16 -14.83
N LEU A 132 0.28 1.00 -16.16
CA LEU A 132 1.31 0.43 -17.03
C LEU A 132 2.59 1.28 -17.10
N ASN A 133 2.48 2.62 -17.09
CA ASN A 133 3.64 3.51 -17.12
C ASN A 133 4.54 3.31 -15.89
N TYR A 134 3.95 3.19 -14.70
CA TYR A 134 4.72 2.89 -13.49
C TYR A 134 5.32 1.48 -13.49
N ARG A 135 4.55 0.49 -13.94
CA ARG A 135 5.03 -0.90 -14.06
C ARG A 135 6.22 -1.00 -15.02
N VAL A 136 6.23 -0.23 -16.12
CA VAL A 136 7.38 -0.10 -17.03
C VAL A 136 8.57 0.60 -16.36
N GLN A 137 8.38 1.69 -15.62
CA GLN A 137 9.47 2.35 -14.86
C GLN A 137 10.08 1.42 -13.80
N LEU A 138 9.25 0.63 -13.10
CA LEU A 138 9.69 -0.38 -12.14
C LEU A 138 10.49 -1.50 -12.84
N CYS A 139 10.01 -1.99 -13.98
CA CYS A 139 10.73 -2.98 -14.79
C CYS A 139 12.09 -2.44 -15.27
N ALA A 140 12.18 -1.17 -15.69
CA ALA A 140 13.43 -0.53 -16.07
C ALA A 140 14.42 -0.47 -14.90
N ASN A 141 13.97 -0.08 -13.70
CA ASN A 141 14.82 -0.02 -12.51
C ASN A 141 15.30 -1.40 -12.05
N ILE A 142 14.46 -2.44 -12.15
CA ILE A 142 14.88 -3.83 -11.88
C ILE A 142 15.94 -4.27 -12.90
N SER A 143 15.73 -3.95 -14.18
CA SER A 143 16.65 -4.31 -15.27
C SER A 143 18.01 -3.61 -15.13
N ALA A 144 18.04 -2.36 -14.65
CA ALA A 144 19.26 -1.62 -14.38
C ALA A 144 20.16 -2.27 -13.30
N LEU A 145 19.58 -2.69 -12.16
CA LEU A 145 20.35 -3.42 -11.14
C LEU A 145 20.87 -4.76 -11.67
N MET A 146 20.05 -5.49 -12.44
CA MET A 146 20.50 -6.74 -13.05
C MET A 146 21.63 -6.50 -14.06
N ALA A 147 21.58 -5.41 -14.84
CA ALA A 147 22.64 -5.03 -15.78
C ALA A 147 23.95 -4.65 -15.07
N ASP A 148 23.91 -3.99 -13.92
CA ASP A 148 25.10 -3.70 -13.09
C ASP A 148 25.74 -5.00 -12.57
N LEU A 149 24.94 -5.93 -12.04
CA LEU A 149 25.41 -7.25 -11.61
C LEU A 149 26.08 -8.02 -12.76
N HIS A 150 25.46 -8.00 -13.95
CA HIS A 150 25.97 -8.66 -15.16
C HIS A 150 27.26 -8.02 -15.67
N ALA A 151 27.37 -6.69 -15.65
CA ALA A 151 28.56 -5.96 -16.07
C ALA A 151 29.82 -6.29 -15.24
N HIS A 152 29.65 -6.71 -13.98
CA HIS A 152 30.74 -7.14 -13.10
C HIS A 152 31.09 -8.65 -13.24
N GLY A 153 30.40 -9.36 -14.13
CA GLY A 153 30.60 -10.79 -14.40
C GLY A 153 29.91 -11.70 -13.38
N HIS A 154 28.83 -11.24 -12.75
CA HIS A 154 28.06 -12.01 -11.77
C HIS A 154 26.67 -12.34 -12.31
N ALA A 155 25.99 -13.33 -11.73
CA ALA A 155 24.62 -13.68 -12.09
C ALA A 155 23.81 -14.05 -10.84
N PHE A 156 22.54 -13.67 -10.81
CA PHE A 156 21.63 -13.85 -9.68
C PHE A 156 21.22 -15.32 -9.52
N ILE A 157 20.90 -15.98 -10.64
CA ILE A 157 20.38 -17.35 -10.76
C ILE A 157 19.01 -17.53 -10.09
N ASP A 158 18.90 -17.43 -8.77
CA ASP A 158 17.63 -17.59 -8.03
C ASP A 158 16.79 -16.29 -8.00
N PHE A 159 16.56 -15.72 -9.19
CA PHE A 159 15.86 -14.44 -9.34
C PHE A 159 14.34 -14.61 -9.24
N LYS A 160 13.73 -14.03 -8.19
CA LYS A 160 12.29 -14.10 -7.90
C LYS A 160 11.82 -13.00 -6.95
N GLU A 161 10.52 -12.71 -6.91
CA GLU A 161 9.92 -11.59 -6.15
C GLU A 161 10.36 -11.47 -4.68
N GLN A 162 10.64 -12.61 -4.05
CA GLN A 162 11.02 -12.73 -2.63
C GLN A 162 12.39 -12.11 -2.36
N ASN A 163 13.28 -12.12 -3.36
CA ASN A 163 14.65 -11.61 -3.29
C ASN A 163 14.75 -10.14 -3.74
N LEU A 164 13.62 -9.45 -3.94
CA LEU A 164 13.53 -8.03 -4.28
C LEU A 164 12.76 -7.25 -3.19
N ARG A 165 13.26 -6.04 -2.89
CA ARG A 165 12.66 -5.07 -1.97
C ARG A 165 12.48 -3.74 -2.69
N LEU A 166 11.38 -3.05 -2.39
CA LEU A 166 11.02 -1.77 -2.97
C LEU A 166 11.04 -0.71 -1.87
N MET A 167 12.05 0.16 -1.90
CA MET A 167 12.26 1.24 -0.94
C MET A 167 11.63 2.54 -1.45
N PRO A 168 10.79 3.23 -0.67
CA PRO A 168 10.21 4.50 -1.10
C PRO A 168 11.28 5.62 -1.09
N GLU A 169 11.18 6.51 -2.08
CA GLU A 169 12.00 7.73 -2.16
C GLU A 169 11.92 8.60 -0.89
N SER A 170 12.94 9.43 -0.66
CA SER A 170 13.00 10.22 0.56
C SER A 170 11.97 11.33 0.54
N GLY A 171 11.37 11.57 1.71
CA GLY A 171 10.19 12.41 1.84
C GLY A 171 8.94 11.88 1.12
N ALA A 172 8.93 10.63 0.61
CA ALA A 172 7.71 10.02 0.09
C ALA A 172 6.68 9.90 1.23
N ILE A 173 5.59 10.63 1.05
CA ILE A 173 4.41 10.55 1.90
C ILE A 173 3.51 9.45 1.31
N ALA A 174 2.79 8.68 2.12
CA ALA A 174 1.87 7.62 1.68
C ALA A 174 0.69 8.08 0.77
N ASN A 175 0.65 9.35 0.39
CA ASN A 175 -0.29 9.97 -0.56
C ASN A 175 0.45 10.76 -1.68
N ASP A 176 1.76 10.58 -1.86
CA ASP A 176 2.44 11.06 -3.07
C ASP A 176 2.13 10.08 -4.20
N ALA A 177 1.14 10.44 -5.02
CA ALA A 177 0.63 9.55 -6.06
C ALA A 177 1.71 9.15 -7.07
N TYR A 178 2.73 10.00 -7.30
CA TYR A 178 3.60 9.91 -8.48
C TYR A 178 5.05 9.45 -8.20
N LYS A 179 5.42 9.20 -6.93
CA LYS A 179 6.79 8.80 -6.56
C LYS A 179 7.12 7.32 -6.82
N GLY A 180 8.38 7.09 -7.18
CA GLY A 180 8.95 5.78 -7.47
C GLY A 180 9.28 4.95 -6.23
N PHE A 181 9.68 3.72 -6.49
CA PHE A 181 10.45 2.90 -5.56
C PHE A 181 11.87 2.74 -6.10
N ILE A 182 12.87 2.86 -5.22
CA ILE A 182 14.22 2.37 -5.46
C ILE A 182 14.18 0.86 -5.25
N VAL A 183 14.67 0.09 -6.21
CA VAL A 183 14.79 -1.36 -6.10
C VAL A 183 16.02 -1.69 -5.25
N GLY A 184 15.93 -2.72 -4.41
CA GLY A 184 17.08 -3.33 -3.77
C GLY A 184 16.99 -4.86 -3.83
N PHE A 185 18.10 -5.49 -4.17
CA PHE A 185 18.27 -6.94 -4.24
C PHE A 185 18.87 -7.46 -2.92
N ILE A 186 18.39 -8.63 -2.47
CA ILE A 186 18.81 -9.27 -1.22
C ILE A 186 19.31 -10.71 -1.45
N ASP A 187 19.87 -11.32 -0.40
CA ASP A 187 20.50 -12.64 -0.39
C ASP A 187 21.65 -12.79 -1.40
N CYS A 188 22.43 -11.71 -1.60
CA CYS A 188 23.49 -11.64 -2.60
C CYS A 188 24.59 -12.70 -2.49
N ASP A 189 24.70 -13.36 -1.33
CA ASP A 189 25.63 -14.47 -1.09
C ASP A 189 25.20 -15.79 -1.76
N SER A 190 23.93 -15.94 -2.16
CA SER A 190 23.48 -17.07 -2.99
C SER A 190 23.75 -16.88 -4.48
N TYR A 191 24.18 -15.70 -4.94
CA TYR A 191 24.43 -15.44 -6.37
C TYR A 191 25.65 -16.21 -6.90
N ARG A 192 25.73 -16.37 -8.23
CA ARG A 192 26.92 -16.86 -8.94
C ARG A 192 27.94 -15.73 -9.04
N ILE A 193 29.10 -15.91 -8.40
CA ILE A 193 30.20 -14.94 -8.36
C ILE A 193 31.32 -15.39 -9.29
N THR A 194 32.10 -14.46 -9.83
CA THR A 194 33.28 -14.76 -10.68
C THR A 194 34.42 -13.85 -10.31
N ASP A 195 35.63 -14.39 -10.19
CA ASP A 195 36.82 -13.61 -9.83
C ASP A 195 37.45 -12.89 -11.04
N GLU A 196 38.59 -12.23 -10.81
CA GLU A 196 39.37 -11.54 -11.84
C GLU A 196 40.15 -12.47 -12.79
N HIS A 197 40.14 -13.78 -12.55
CA HIS A 197 40.76 -14.81 -13.39
C HIS A 197 39.71 -15.65 -14.16
N GLY A 198 38.43 -15.45 -13.88
CA GLY A 198 37.32 -16.19 -14.48
C GLY A 198 36.91 -17.46 -13.71
N HIS A 199 37.44 -17.70 -12.51
CA HIS A 199 36.96 -18.78 -11.64
C HIS A 199 35.56 -18.48 -11.12
N VAL A 200 34.69 -19.49 -11.09
CA VAL A 200 33.25 -19.32 -10.82
C VAL A 200 32.88 -19.99 -9.50
N PHE A 201 32.32 -19.19 -8.58
CA PHE A 201 31.62 -19.70 -7.40
C PHE A 201 30.12 -19.80 -7.72
N PRO A 202 29.54 -21.00 -7.88
CA PRO A 202 28.16 -21.15 -8.34
C PRO A 202 27.12 -20.70 -7.30
N ALA A 203 25.88 -20.56 -7.77
CA ALA A 203 24.72 -20.41 -6.89
C ALA A 203 24.36 -21.77 -6.24
N PRO A 204 23.95 -21.80 -4.95
CA PRO A 204 23.67 -23.05 -4.23
C PRO A 204 22.20 -23.51 -4.32
N VAL A 205 21.31 -22.67 -4.86
CA VAL A 205 19.84 -22.84 -4.87
C VAL A 205 19.23 -22.31 -6.16
N ILE A 206 18.02 -22.78 -6.47
CA ILE A 206 17.20 -22.29 -7.59
C ILE A 206 15.71 -22.61 -7.34
N SER A 207 14.81 -21.67 -7.64
CA SER A 207 13.35 -21.88 -7.64
C SER A 207 12.92 -22.59 -8.94
N PRO A 208 12.31 -23.80 -8.92
CA PRO A 208 11.95 -24.55 -10.13
C PRO A 208 11.08 -23.77 -11.13
N GLU A 209 10.13 -22.97 -10.63
CA GLU A 209 9.24 -22.13 -11.43
C GLU A 209 9.92 -20.93 -12.11
N MET A 210 11.15 -20.60 -11.69
CA MET A 210 12.02 -19.58 -12.24
C MET A 210 13.26 -20.25 -12.86
N THR A 211 13.05 -21.03 -13.94
CA THR A 211 14.14 -21.72 -14.63
C THR A 211 14.08 -21.54 -16.15
N SER A 212 15.24 -21.70 -16.82
CA SER A 212 15.38 -21.57 -18.27
C SER A 212 15.44 -22.95 -18.96
N PRO A 213 15.07 -23.08 -20.25
CA PRO A 213 14.94 -24.37 -20.95
C PRO A 213 16.16 -25.29 -20.82
N GLU A 214 17.36 -24.73 -20.95
CA GLU A 214 18.64 -25.45 -20.85
C GLU A 214 18.92 -26.03 -19.45
N TYR A 215 18.36 -25.46 -18.38
CA TYR A 215 18.44 -26.07 -17.04
C TYR A 215 17.74 -27.44 -17.02
N HIS A 216 16.68 -27.64 -17.81
CA HIS A 216 15.96 -28.92 -17.87
C HIS A 216 16.65 -29.97 -18.78
N GLU A 217 17.84 -29.68 -19.32
CA GLU A 217 18.69 -30.64 -20.04
C GLU A 217 19.68 -31.34 -19.11
N HIS A 218 20.12 -30.67 -18.04
CA HIS A 218 21.18 -31.15 -17.15
C HIS A 218 20.82 -31.13 -15.65
N LYS A 219 19.86 -30.30 -15.24
CA LYS A 219 19.46 -30.07 -13.83
C LYS A 219 20.63 -29.74 -12.90
N ASP A 220 21.61 -29.02 -13.45
CA ASP A 220 22.84 -28.60 -12.79
C ASP A 220 22.88 -27.07 -12.71
N ILE A 221 22.89 -26.53 -11.48
CA ILE A 221 22.89 -25.10 -11.19
C ILE A 221 24.27 -24.48 -11.48
N SER A 222 25.35 -25.27 -11.37
CA SER A 222 26.73 -24.77 -11.52
C SER A 222 27.06 -24.32 -12.95
N ARG A 223 26.29 -24.80 -13.93
CA ARG A 223 26.42 -24.49 -15.36
C ARG A 223 25.57 -23.32 -15.82
N LEU A 224 24.85 -22.66 -14.91
CA LEU A 224 24.06 -21.47 -15.21
C LEU A 224 24.90 -20.19 -15.13
N ASP A 225 24.50 -19.16 -15.86
CA ASP A 225 25.16 -17.86 -15.96
C ASP A 225 24.16 -16.76 -16.37
N GLU A 226 24.65 -15.60 -16.80
CA GLU A 226 23.86 -14.46 -17.28
C GLU A 226 22.71 -14.84 -18.24
N ARG A 227 22.92 -15.85 -19.09
CA ARG A 227 21.94 -16.25 -20.12
C ARG A 227 20.70 -16.91 -19.50
N HIS A 228 20.85 -17.51 -18.32
CA HIS A 228 19.75 -17.93 -17.47
C HIS A 228 19.01 -16.72 -16.89
N ASP A 229 19.76 -15.77 -16.30
CA ASP A 229 19.20 -14.54 -15.73
C ASP A 229 18.36 -13.76 -16.75
N ARG A 230 18.81 -13.64 -18.01
CA ARG A 230 18.04 -13.00 -19.10
C ARG A 230 16.64 -13.61 -19.28
N PHE A 231 16.50 -14.92 -19.06
CA PHE A 231 15.22 -15.63 -19.16
C PHE A 231 14.35 -15.39 -17.92
N VAL A 232 14.89 -15.56 -16.71
CA VAL A 232 14.12 -15.40 -15.46
C VAL A 232 13.80 -13.94 -15.14
N LEU A 233 14.65 -12.99 -15.57
CA LEU A 233 14.33 -11.56 -15.62
C LEU A 233 13.08 -11.34 -16.49
N ALA A 234 13.06 -11.86 -17.71
CA ALA A 234 11.90 -11.72 -18.59
C ALA A 234 10.63 -12.34 -17.97
N ILE A 235 10.72 -13.46 -17.23
CA ILE A 235 9.59 -14.00 -16.46
C ILE A 235 9.05 -12.95 -15.46
N GLU A 236 9.91 -12.32 -14.66
CA GLU A 236 9.47 -11.30 -13.70
C GLU A 236 8.93 -10.03 -14.36
N LEU A 237 9.60 -9.51 -15.40
CA LEU A 237 9.10 -8.33 -16.11
C LEU A 237 7.72 -8.61 -16.74
N PHE A 238 7.52 -9.82 -17.28
CA PHE A 238 6.22 -10.26 -17.78
C PHE A 238 5.18 -10.35 -16.67
N LYS A 239 5.51 -10.93 -15.50
CA LYS A 239 4.62 -10.98 -14.32
C LYS A 239 4.23 -9.57 -13.85
N ILE A 240 5.16 -8.62 -13.78
CA ILE A 240 4.90 -7.22 -13.38
C ILE A 240 3.98 -6.52 -14.38
N LEU A 241 4.24 -6.65 -15.69
CA LEU A 241 3.43 -6.00 -16.74
C LEU A 241 2.08 -6.67 -16.97
N ASN A 242 1.93 -7.96 -16.64
CA ASN A 242 0.73 -8.78 -16.87
C ASN A 242 -0.02 -9.12 -15.57
N PHE A 243 0.15 -8.32 -14.51
CA PHE A 243 -0.58 -8.42 -13.23
C PHE A 243 -0.51 -9.83 -12.59
N GLY A 244 0.71 -10.38 -12.49
CA GLY A 244 1.02 -11.67 -11.83
C GLY A 244 0.87 -12.91 -12.70
N ILE A 245 0.47 -12.76 -13.98
CA ILE A 245 0.36 -13.90 -14.90
C ILE A 245 1.76 -14.39 -15.30
N HIS A 246 2.03 -15.68 -15.08
CA HIS A 246 3.26 -16.34 -15.54
C HIS A 246 3.23 -16.59 -17.05
N PRO A 247 4.33 -16.38 -17.81
CA PRO A 247 4.34 -16.49 -19.27
C PRO A 247 4.03 -17.92 -19.79
N PHE A 248 4.25 -18.95 -18.98
CA PHE A 248 3.99 -20.35 -19.33
C PHE A 248 2.66 -20.90 -18.75
N TYR A 249 1.75 -20.02 -18.31
CA TYR A 249 0.36 -20.38 -18.00
C TYR A 249 -0.57 -20.01 -19.15
N PHE A 250 -1.38 -20.96 -19.62
CA PHE A 250 -2.19 -20.83 -20.83
C PHE A 250 -3.45 -21.70 -20.83
N ILE A 251 -4.31 -21.50 -21.83
CA ILE A 251 -5.48 -22.34 -22.14
C ILE A 251 -5.08 -23.37 -23.21
N PRO A 252 -5.15 -24.69 -22.97
CA PRO A 252 -4.75 -25.69 -23.95
C PRO A 252 -5.79 -25.90 -25.07
N LEU A 253 -5.34 -25.75 -26.32
CA LEU A 253 -6.12 -25.92 -27.55
C LEU A 253 -5.93 -27.29 -28.22
N SER A 254 -4.80 -27.97 -27.99
CA SER A 254 -4.61 -29.35 -28.48
C SER A 254 -5.20 -30.39 -27.54
N GLU A 255 -5.50 -31.58 -28.07
CA GLU A 255 -5.92 -32.71 -27.25
C GLU A 255 -4.79 -33.20 -26.33
N ARG A 256 -3.55 -33.24 -26.85
CA ARG A 256 -2.32 -33.54 -26.08
C ARG A 256 -2.26 -32.74 -24.78
N LEU A 257 -2.37 -31.41 -24.86
CA LEU A 257 -2.26 -30.53 -23.70
C LEU A 257 -3.54 -30.47 -22.83
N ARG A 258 -4.71 -30.77 -23.40
CA ARG A 258 -5.93 -30.97 -22.59
C ARG A 258 -5.82 -32.21 -21.70
N ASN A 259 -5.35 -33.31 -22.26
CA ASN A 259 -5.33 -34.64 -21.63
C ASN A 259 -4.10 -34.91 -20.74
N LEU A 260 -3.21 -33.92 -20.56
CA LEU A 260 -2.10 -34.01 -19.60
C LEU A 260 -2.61 -34.22 -18.16
N THR A 261 -2.33 -35.40 -17.60
CA THR A 261 -2.70 -35.80 -16.22
C THR A 261 -1.97 -35.01 -15.15
N GLN A 262 -0.81 -34.45 -15.47
CA GLN A 262 -0.07 -33.48 -14.66
C GLN A 262 0.37 -32.33 -15.56
N ARG A 263 0.21 -31.09 -15.08
CA ARG A 263 0.69 -29.89 -15.76
C ARG A 263 1.84 -29.31 -14.95
N ASN A 264 3.03 -29.33 -15.53
CA ASN A 264 4.26 -28.89 -14.87
C ASN A 264 4.88 -27.73 -15.66
N THR A 265 5.11 -26.60 -14.99
CA THR A 265 5.72 -25.41 -15.58
C THR A 265 7.10 -25.71 -16.17
N ASP A 266 7.90 -26.60 -15.56
CA ASP A 266 9.16 -27.10 -16.11
C ASP A 266 9.03 -27.61 -17.55
N GLN A 267 7.98 -28.39 -17.81
CA GLN A 267 7.75 -28.99 -19.13
C GLN A 267 7.34 -27.92 -20.14
N PHE A 268 6.50 -26.97 -19.72
CA PHE A 268 6.03 -25.89 -20.59
C PHE A 268 7.14 -24.89 -20.92
N ILE A 269 8.06 -24.64 -19.98
CA ILE A 269 9.31 -23.90 -20.21
C ILE A 269 10.19 -24.66 -21.22
N LYS A 270 10.43 -25.95 -21.00
CA LYS A 270 11.28 -26.77 -21.89
C LYS A 270 10.73 -26.88 -23.31
N GLU A 271 9.41 -27.07 -23.45
CA GLU A 271 8.69 -27.06 -24.73
C GLU A 271 8.48 -25.64 -25.32
N ARG A 272 8.92 -24.57 -24.63
CA ARG A 272 8.73 -23.15 -25.00
C ARG A 272 7.27 -22.77 -25.31
N LEU A 273 6.33 -23.33 -24.55
CA LEU A 273 4.87 -23.12 -24.70
C LEU A 273 4.44 -21.74 -24.15
N TYR A 274 4.89 -20.68 -24.81
CA TYR A 274 4.57 -19.29 -24.51
C TYR A 274 3.40 -18.81 -25.37
N ALA A 275 2.21 -18.67 -24.77
CA ALA A 275 0.96 -18.44 -25.51
C ALA A 275 0.71 -16.98 -25.94
N TYR A 276 1.54 -16.04 -25.48
CA TYR A 276 1.28 -14.59 -25.55
C TYR A 276 2.01 -13.88 -26.71
N SER A 277 2.63 -14.66 -27.59
CA SER A 277 3.45 -14.17 -28.70
C SER A 277 2.68 -13.36 -29.74
N LEU A 278 3.41 -12.64 -30.59
CA LEU A 278 2.83 -11.91 -31.73
C LEU A 278 2.27 -12.85 -32.80
N ALA A 279 2.90 -14.01 -33.00
CA ALA A 279 2.47 -15.03 -33.95
C ALA A 279 1.37 -15.96 -33.41
N GLY A 280 1.16 -16.01 -32.08
CA GLY A 280 0.36 -17.04 -31.42
C GLY A 280 1.02 -18.42 -31.44
N HIS A 281 0.27 -19.46 -31.08
CA HIS A 281 0.72 -20.86 -31.11
C HIS A 281 -0.49 -21.80 -31.30
N PRO A 282 -0.40 -22.87 -32.13
CA PRO A 282 -1.57 -23.69 -32.47
C PRO A 282 -2.10 -24.53 -31.30
N GLU A 283 -1.25 -24.95 -30.36
CA GLU A 283 -1.68 -25.81 -29.24
C GLU A 283 -2.18 -25.04 -27.99
N ILE A 284 -2.02 -23.72 -27.90
CA ILE A 284 -2.26 -22.94 -26.66
C ILE A 284 -2.80 -21.54 -26.95
N ALA A 285 -3.62 -20.99 -26.05
CA ALA A 285 -4.11 -19.61 -26.10
C ALA A 285 -3.81 -18.83 -24.80
N PRO A 286 -3.68 -17.50 -24.87
CA PRO A 286 -3.58 -16.63 -23.70
C PRO A 286 -4.69 -16.86 -22.66
N LEU A 287 -4.37 -16.67 -21.38
CA LEU A 287 -5.40 -16.54 -20.35
C LEU A 287 -6.28 -15.31 -20.63
N LYS A 288 -7.61 -15.46 -20.49
CA LYS A 288 -8.61 -14.42 -20.80
C LYS A 288 -8.44 -13.11 -20.02
N THR A 289 -7.73 -13.13 -18.89
CA THR A 289 -7.45 -11.95 -18.04
C THR A 289 -6.14 -11.25 -18.39
N SER A 290 -5.36 -11.75 -19.35
CA SER A 290 -4.08 -11.15 -19.74
C SER A 290 -4.25 -9.89 -20.57
N ILE A 291 -3.35 -8.93 -20.36
CA ILE A 291 -3.30 -7.66 -21.07
C ILE A 291 -2.11 -7.51 -22.03
N HIS A 292 -1.44 -8.61 -22.38
CA HIS A 292 -0.28 -8.61 -23.29
C HIS A 292 -0.52 -7.90 -24.65
N THR A 293 -1.75 -7.95 -25.19
CA THR A 293 -2.15 -7.23 -26.41
C THR A 293 -2.30 -5.72 -26.24
N PHE A 294 -2.29 -5.21 -25.01
CA PHE A 294 -2.43 -3.79 -24.67
C PHE A 294 -1.06 -3.09 -24.51
N TRP A 295 0.04 -3.83 -24.68
CA TRP A 295 1.41 -3.29 -24.72
C TRP A 295 1.79 -2.84 -26.14
N ASP A 296 2.86 -2.04 -26.27
CA ASP A 296 3.49 -1.81 -27.57
C ASP A 296 4.09 -3.10 -28.14
N ASP A 297 4.22 -3.18 -29.46
CA ASP A 297 4.67 -4.41 -30.10
C ASP A 297 6.19 -4.65 -29.99
N GLY A 298 6.99 -3.64 -29.64
CA GLY A 298 8.41 -3.79 -29.33
C GLY A 298 8.63 -4.53 -28.01
N THR A 299 7.90 -4.13 -26.95
CA THR A 299 7.85 -4.86 -25.68
C THR A 299 7.44 -6.33 -25.89
N ARG A 300 6.47 -6.58 -26.77
CA ARG A 300 6.06 -7.94 -27.13
C ARG A 300 7.18 -8.70 -27.87
N GLN A 301 7.82 -8.10 -28.86
CA GLN A 301 8.96 -8.70 -29.57
C GLN A 301 10.12 -9.07 -28.64
N MET A 302 10.36 -8.30 -27.58
CA MET A 302 11.39 -8.65 -26.58
C MET A 302 11.00 -9.88 -25.74
N PHE A 303 9.73 -10.04 -25.36
CA PHE A 303 9.28 -11.26 -24.70
C PHE A 303 9.29 -12.47 -25.64
N ASP A 304 8.87 -12.30 -26.91
CA ASP A 304 8.96 -13.34 -27.93
C ASP A 304 10.41 -13.80 -28.11
N ARG A 305 11.37 -12.87 -28.22
CA ARG A 305 12.82 -13.18 -28.25
C ARG A 305 13.29 -13.91 -26.98
N ALA A 306 12.88 -13.44 -25.79
CA ALA A 306 13.33 -14.03 -24.53
C ALA A 306 12.86 -15.48 -24.35
N PHE A 307 11.60 -15.77 -24.69
CA PHE A 307 10.98 -17.07 -24.40
C PHE A 307 11.04 -18.08 -25.55
N LEU A 308 11.00 -17.64 -26.81
CA LEU A 308 10.92 -18.53 -27.97
C LEU A 308 12.28 -18.88 -28.60
N THR A 309 13.35 -18.11 -28.31
CA THR A 309 14.65 -18.38 -28.94
C THR A 309 15.19 -19.79 -28.59
N PRO A 310 15.70 -20.54 -29.59
CA PRO A 310 16.46 -21.76 -29.31
C PRO A 310 17.80 -21.44 -28.64
N ASN A 311 18.44 -20.33 -29.02
CA ASN A 311 19.76 -19.91 -28.57
C ASN A 311 19.69 -18.95 -27.35
N PRO A 312 20.23 -19.32 -26.18
CA PRO A 312 20.22 -18.47 -24.98
C PRO A 312 20.89 -17.10 -25.16
N ASP A 313 21.88 -16.99 -26.04
CA ASP A 313 22.63 -15.75 -26.27
C ASP A 313 21.82 -14.67 -27.01
N ASP A 314 20.79 -15.04 -27.79
CA ASP A 314 19.92 -14.10 -28.52
C ASP A 314 18.82 -13.46 -27.64
N ARG A 315 18.68 -13.91 -26.39
CA ARG A 315 17.75 -13.33 -25.40
C ARG A 315 18.16 -11.88 -25.11
N PRO A 316 17.21 -10.93 -24.96
CA PRO A 316 17.54 -9.56 -24.56
C PRO A 316 18.30 -9.54 -23.23
N THR A 317 19.39 -8.78 -23.18
CA THR A 317 20.17 -8.53 -21.97
C THR A 317 19.36 -7.73 -20.95
N ALA A 318 19.79 -7.72 -19.69
CA ALA A 318 19.24 -6.79 -18.70
C ALA A 318 19.39 -5.31 -19.13
N TYR A 319 20.47 -4.99 -19.85
CA TYR A 319 20.69 -3.66 -20.42
C TYR A 319 19.68 -3.34 -21.54
N ASP A 320 19.42 -4.27 -22.47
CA ASP A 320 18.41 -4.08 -23.54
C ASP A 320 17.03 -3.78 -22.94
N TRP A 321 16.64 -4.52 -21.90
CA TRP A 321 15.39 -4.29 -21.16
C TRP A 321 15.37 -2.90 -20.52
N GLU A 322 16.43 -2.48 -19.85
CA GLU A 322 16.52 -1.14 -19.29
C GLU A 322 16.34 -0.06 -20.37
N GLN A 323 17.13 -0.12 -21.45
CA GLN A 323 17.14 0.92 -22.49
C GLN A 323 15.78 1.03 -23.19
N HIS A 324 15.17 -0.09 -23.58
CA HIS A 324 13.82 -0.09 -24.19
C HIS A 324 12.76 0.47 -23.24
N LEU A 325 12.74 0.01 -21.98
CA LEU A 325 11.72 0.43 -21.01
C LEU A 325 11.87 1.90 -20.59
N ARG A 326 13.10 2.44 -20.50
CA ARG A 326 13.33 3.87 -20.30
C ARG A 326 12.97 4.69 -21.53
N GLU A 327 13.23 4.18 -22.74
CA GLU A 327 12.92 4.87 -24.00
C GLU A 327 11.40 5.06 -24.18
N LEU A 328 10.58 4.07 -23.82
CA LEU A 328 9.12 4.20 -23.81
C LEU A 328 8.64 5.38 -22.95
N SER A 329 9.20 5.54 -21.75
CA SER A 329 8.90 6.69 -20.89
C SER A 329 9.46 8.01 -21.46
N ARG A 330 10.68 8.01 -22.02
CA ARG A 330 11.32 9.21 -22.61
C ARG A 330 10.56 9.74 -23.82
N GLN A 331 10.12 8.85 -24.71
CA GLN A 331 9.29 9.16 -25.88
C GLN A 331 7.84 9.49 -25.54
N ARG A 332 7.43 9.35 -24.26
CA ARG A 332 6.05 9.56 -23.78
C ARG A 332 5.04 8.61 -24.44
N GLN A 333 5.38 7.32 -24.58
CA GLN A 333 4.51 6.29 -25.18
C GLN A 333 3.32 5.88 -24.29
N PHE A 334 2.87 6.76 -23.38
CA PHE A 334 1.79 6.54 -22.42
C PHE A 334 0.78 7.69 -22.43
N VAL A 335 -0.50 7.36 -22.36
CA VAL A 335 -1.61 8.32 -22.39
C VAL A 335 -2.68 7.96 -21.35
N ALA A 336 -3.35 8.96 -20.79
CA ALA A 336 -4.51 8.75 -19.91
C ALA A 336 -5.74 8.29 -20.72
N CYS A 337 -6.56 7.42 -20.13
CA CYS A 337 -7.77 6.95 -20.80
C CYS A 337 -8.82 8.06 -20.92
N ARG A 338 -9.39 8.24 -22.12
CA ARG A 338 -10.45 9.25 -22.37
C ARG A 338 -11.70 9.07 -21.50
N ALA A 339 -12.02 7.85 -21.08
CA ALA A 339 -13.19 7.56 -20.22
C ALA A 339 -12.91 7.77 -18.73
N PHE A 340 -11.63 7.81 -18.32
CA PHE A 340 -11.18 7.94 -16.93
C PHE A 340 -9.93 8.84 -16.87
N PRO A 341 -10.01 10.12 -17.27
CA PRO A 341 -8.84 10.99 -17.44
C PRO A 341 -8.13 11.29 -16.12
N ASP A 342 -8.86 11.34 -15.01
CA ASP A 342 -8.34 11.64 -13.67
C ASP A 342 -7.87 10.40 -12.89
N ASP A 343 -8.12 9.17 -13.39
CA ASP A 343 -7.63 7.94 -12.76
C ASP A 343 -6.32 7.49 -13.41
N ALA A 344 -5.21 7.76 -12.73
CA ALA A 344 -3.87 7.38 -13.20
C ALA A 344 -3.70 5.86 -13.41
N SER A 345 -4.51 4.98 -12.79
CA SER A 345 -4.45 3.53 -13.04
C SER A 345 -4.95 3.15 -14.44
N HIS A 346 -5.71 4.04 -15.10
CA HIS A 346 -6.14 3.87 -16.48
C HIS A 346 -5.12 4.36 -17.52
N ILE A 347 -3.93 4.85 -17.12
CA ILE A 347 -2.85 5.18 -18.06
C ILE A 347 -2.39 3.92 -18.81
N HIS A 348 -2.35 4.00 -20.14
CA HIS A 348 -2.06 2.90 -21.05
C HIS A 348 -1.11 3.32 -22.18
N PHE A 349 -0.63 2.37 -22.97
CA PHE A 349 0.24 2.65 -24.11
C PHE A 349 -0.46 3.47 -25.19
N LEU A 350 0.28 4.38 -25.83
CA LEU A 350 -0.17 5.18 -26.95
C LEU A 350 -0.58 4.26 -28.13
N GLY A 351 -1.72 4.56 -28.77
CA GLY A 351 -2.27 3.75 -29.87
C GLY A 351 -2.86 2.39 -29.47
N LYS A 352 -2.70 1.94 -28.22
CA LYS A 352 -3.29 0.70 -27.68
C LYS A 352 -4.55 1.01 -26.84
N PRO A 353 -5.48 0.05 -26.67
CA PRO A 353 -6.65 0.24 -25.80
C PRO A 353 -6.29 0.37 -24.31
N CYS A 354 -7.24 0.82 -23.48
CA CYS A 354 -7.04 0.91 -22.03
C CYS A 354 -7.20 -0.45 -21.35
N HIS A 355 -6.08 -1.03 -20.92
CA HIS A 355 -6.01 -2.30 -20.18
C HIS A 355 -6.92 -2.33 -18.93
N ARG A 356 -7.04 -1.20 -18.23
CA ARG A 356 -7.78 -1.10 -16.98
C ARG A 356 -9.30 -1.13 -17.19
N CYS A 357 -9.80 -0.49 -18.24
CA CYS A 357 -11.21 -0.58 -18.63
C CYS A 357 -11.60 -2.04 -18.97
N PHE A 358 -10.73 -2.75 -19.71
CA PHE A 358 -10.92 -4.16 -20.03
C PHE A 358 -11.00 -5.04 -18.76
N LEU A 359 -10.05 -4.90 -17.84
CA LEU A 359 -10.03 -5.63 -16.56
C LEU A 359 -11.23 -5.32 -15.64
N LEU A 360 -11.91 -4.19 -15.84
CA LEU A 360 -13.11 -3.80 -15.10
C LEU A 360 -14.43 -4.14 -15.84
N GLY A 361 -14.36 -4.70 -17.06
CA GLY A 361 -15.55 -4.95 -17.90
C GLY A 361 -16.24 -3.67 -18.41
N ALA A 362 -15.55 -2.53 -18.37
CA ALA A 362 -16.11 -1.22 -18.65
C ALA A 362 -15.95 -0.84 -20.14
N GLY A 363 -16.89 -1.30 -20.97
CA GLY A 363 -17.02 -0.93 -22.38
C GLY A 363 -17.09 -2.11 -23.35
N GLU A 364 -17.54 -1.86 -24.59
CA GLU A 364 -17.60 -2.87 -25.66
C GLU A 364 -16.20 -3.19 -26.20
N PHE A 365 -15.50 -4.09 -25.50
CA PHE A 365 -14.23 -4.64 -25.99
C PHE A 365 -14.46 -5.73 -27.03
N SER A 366 -14.55 -5.33 -28.30
CA SER A 366 -14.14 -6.19 -29.41
C SER A 366 -12.61 -6.23 -29.45
N PRO A 367 -11.94 -7.32 -29.01
CA PRO A 367 -10.55 -7.52 -29.38
C PRO A 367 -10.47 -7.61 -30.90
N ALA A 368 -9.49 -6.95 -31.52
CA ALA A 368 -9.14 -7.27 -32.90
C ALA A 368 -8.80 -8.76 -32.95
N ALA A 369 -9.55 -9.52 -33.74
CA ALA A 369 -9.40 -10.97 -33.77
C ALA A 369 -7.96 -11.30 -34.18
N ALA A 370 -7.30 -12.17 -33.39
CA ALA A 370 -6.07 -12.80 -33.86
C ALA A 370 -6.37 -13.48 -35.22
N PRO A 371 -5.52 -13.31 -36.23
CA PRO A 371 -5.77 -13.90 -37.55
C PRO A 371 -5.94 -15.41 -37.36
N ALA A 372 -7.11 -15.93 -37.73
CA ALA A 372 -7.39 -17.34 -37.58
C ALA A 372 -6.33 -18.14 -38.36
N PRO A 373 -5.77 -19.22 -37.78
CA PRO A 373 -4.80 -20.02 -38.51
C PRO A 373 -5.49 -20.58 -39.76
N ASN A 374 -5.00 -20.18 -40.94
CA ASN A 374 -5.52 -20.64 -42.21
C ASN A 374 -5.45 -22.18 -42.24
N GLN A 375 -6.60 -22.83 -42.09
CA GLN A 375 -6.73 -24.26 -42.35
C GLN A 375 -6.63 -24.45 -43.86
N THR A 376 -5.39 -24.61 -44.34
CA THR A 376 -5.10 -24.99 -45.73
C THR A 376 -5.67 -26.37 -45.97
N HIS A 377 -6.89 -26.40 -46.49
CA HIS A 377 -7.55 -27.61 -46.94
C HIS A 377 -6.64 -28.30 -47.97
N LEU A 378 -6.32 -29.58 -47.74
CA LEU A 378 -5.40 -30.33 -48.59
C LEU A 378 -6.04 -30.62 -49.96
N THR A 379 -5.68 -29.82 -50.97
CA THR A 379 -5.98 -30.08 -52.38
C THR A 379 -4.72 -29.90 -53.24
N GLN A 380 -4.10 -31.02 -53.60
CA GLN A 380 -3.16 -31.12 -54.72
C GLN A 380 -3.91 -31.59 -55.98
N PRO A 381 -3.35 -31.45 -57.20
CA PRO A 381 -2.93 -30.18 -57.77
C PRO A 381 -3.44 -30.02 -59.22
N SER A 382 -3.49 -28.79 -59.72
CA SER A 382 -3.76 -28.52 -61.16
C SER A 382 -2.59 -27.77 -61.78
N LEU A 383 -1.85 -28.45 -62.67
CA LEU A 383 -0.80 -27.85 -63.48
C LEU A 383 -1.40 -26.95 -64.56
N ASN A 384 -0.97 -25.68 -64.62
CA ASN A 384 -0.62 -24.89 -65.81
C ASN A 384 -0.88 -23.39 -65.62
N GLN A 385 0.19 -22.57 -65.52
CA GLN A 385 0.52 -21.50 -66.49
C GLN A 385 1.69 -20.61 -66.02
N THR A 386 2.79 -20.66 -66.79
CA THR A 386 3.79 -19.60 -67.10
C THR A 386 4.05 -18.45 -66.10
N MET A 387 5.30 -18.37 -65.62
CA MET A 387 5.89 -17.14 -65.05
C MET A 387 6.38 -16.16 -66.13
N PRO A 388 6.52 -14.87 -65.79
CA PRO A 388 7.52 -13.98 -66.39
C PRO A 388 8.61 -13.51 -65.40
N SER A 389 9.82 -13.36 -65.95
CA SER A 389 11.14 -12.96 -65.42
C SER A 389 11.28 -11.90 -64.30
N ALA A 390 12.50 -11.84 -63.74
CA ALA A 390 12.91 -10.98 -62.61
C ALA A 390 13.97 -9.90 -62.99
N SER A 391 14.45 -9.17 -61.96
CA SER A 391 15.66 -8.31 -61.89
C SER A 391 15.56 -6.86 -62.40
N PRO A 392 16.45 -5.92 -61.95
CA PRO A 392 17.44 -5.99 -60.86
C PRO A 392 17.38 -4.82 -59.83
N VAL A 393 18.24 -4.88 -58.80
CA VAL A 393 18.50 -3.84 -57.79
C VAL A 393 19.73 -2.98 -58.19
N PRO A 394 19.76 -1.64 -57.94
CA PRO A 394 20.97 -0.80 -58.09
C PRO A 394 21.90 -0.83 -56.85
N ILE A 395 23.19 -0.53 -57.04
CA ILE A 395 24.27 -0.72 -56.04
C ILE A 395 24.87 0.60 -55.52
N ILE A 396 25.48 0.52 -54.32
CA ILE A 396 26.18 1.53 -53.50
C ILE A 396 27.32 2.29 -54.23
N PRO A 397 27.77 3.48 -53.75
CA PRO A 397 28.81 3.59 -52.69
C PRO A 397 28.47 4.62 -51.58
N GLU A 398 28.82 4.51 -50.29
CA GLU A 398 30.05 4.09 -49.58
C GLU A 398 31.18 5.15 -49.55
N PHE A 399 31.60 5.60 -48.34
CA PHE A 399 32.99 5.94 -47.98
C PHE A 399 33.19 6.22 -46.46
N ASN A 400 34.08 5.46 -45.79
CA ASN A 400 35.06 5.84 -44.75
C ASN A 400 34.71 6.68 -43.47
N GLN A 401 35.47 6.64 -42.35
CA GLN A 401 36.32 5.61 -41.68
C GLN A 401 36.86 6.20 -40.34
N ALA A 402 36.83 5.43 -39.23
CA ALA A 402 37.74 5.50 -38.06
C ALA A 402 37.24 4.50 -36.99
N GLN A 403 37.84 3.32 -36.80
CA GLN A 403 39.10 3.06 -36.08
C GLN A 403 39.11 3.51 -34.60
N ASN A 404 38.86 2.55 -33.69
CA ASN A 404 39.97 1.96 -32.93
C ASN A 404 39.61 0.55 -32.43
N ALA A 405 40.61 -0.30 -32.19
CA ALA A 405 40.40 -1.72 -31.88
C ALA A 405 41.49 -2.30 -30.99
N ALA A 406 41.10 -3.23 -30.11
CA ALA A 406 42.02 -4.15 -29.43
C ALA A 406 41.33 -5.52 -29.27
N LYS A 407 41.74 -6.51 -30.07
CA LYS A 407 41.37 -7.92 -29.89
C LYS A 407 42.52 -8.66 -29.22
N ARG A 408 42.23 -9.69 -28.42
CA ARG A 408 42.93 -10.99 -28.52
C ARG A 408 42.18 -12.13 -27.83
N ALA A 409 42.38 -13.32 -28.37
CA ALA A 409 41.96 -14.63 -27.89
C ALA A 409 42.99 -15.67 -28.44
N PRO A 410 42.80 -16.99 -28.33
CA PRO A 410 43.36 -17.80 -27.24
C PRO A 410 44.37 -18.87 -27.72
N ILE A 411 45.08 -19.53 -26.79
CA ILE A 411 45.98 -20.67 -27.07
C ILE A 411 45.86 -21.72 -25.94
N HIS A 412 45.79 -23.01 -26.31
CA HIS A 412 45.95 -24.18 -25.41
C HIS A 412 47.38 -24.76 -25.51
N PRO A 413 47.88 -25.40 -24.44
CA PRO A 413 47.98 -26.87 -24.36
C PRO A 413 47.14 -27.43 -23.17
N VAL A 414 46.70 -28.69 -23.06
CA VAL A 414 47.23 -30.02 -23.45
C VAL A 414 48.43 -30.47 -22.59
N ASN A 415 48.20 -31.22 -21.51
CA ASN A 415 48.31 -32.70 -21.51
C ASN A 415 47.91 -33.35 -20.16
N ASP A 416 47.53 -34.65 -20.18
CA ASP A 416 47.83 -35.78 -19.24
C ASP A 416 47.88 -35.59 -17.69
N THR A 417 47.58 -36.57 -16.81
CA THR A 417 47.43 -38.05 -16.98
C THR A 417 46.62 -38.70 -15.82
N THR A 418 46.24 -39.97 -16.01
CA THR A 418 46.08 -41.07 -14.99
C THR A 418 45.11 -40.97 -13.79
N ASN A 419 44.21 -41.98 -13.75
CA ASN A 419 43.96 -42.94 -12.65
C ASN A 419 43.24 -42.48 -11.35
N ASP A 420 42.59 -43.34 -10.55
CA ASP A 420 42.22 -44.78 -10.64
C ASP A 420 40.85 -44.94 -9.94
N THR A 421 39.85 -45.65 -10.50
CA THR A 421 39.55 -47.11 -10.35
C THR A 421 38.84 -47.49 -9.03
N ALA A 422 38.09 -48.61 -9.06
CA ALA A 422 37.22 -49.20 -8.02
C ALA A 422 35.89 -48.45 -7.75
N THR A 423 34.70 -48.84 -8.25
CA THR A 423 33.93 -50.12 -8.21
C THR A 423 33.32 -50.49 -6.86
N ASN A 424 31.98 -50.38 -6.75
CA ASN A 424 31.00 -51.41 -6.33
C ASN A 424 29.66 -50.73 -5.98
N THR A 425 28.51 -51.01 -6.62
CA THR A 425 27.63 -52.20 -6.56
C THR A 425 27.10 -52.53 -5.16
N ALA A 426 25.80 -52.80 -4.93
CA ALA A 426 24.61 -52.69 -5.78
C ALA A 426 23.30 -52.84 -4.94
N SER A 427 22.15 -52.47 -5.53
CA SER A 427 20.78 -52.83 -5.07
C SER A 427 20.32 -52.21 -3.72
N SER A 428 19.03 -52.17 -3.36
CA SER A 428 17.83 -52.80 -3.94
C SER A 428 16.58 -51.90 -3.96
N ARG A 429 15.51 -52.40 -4.59
CA ARG A 429 14.11 -51.89 -4.70
C ARG A 429 13.17 -53.04 -4.22
N PRO A 430 11.83 -52.90 -4.09
CA PRO A 430 10.96 -51.71 -4.01
C PRO A 430 9.81 -51.82 -2.94
N ALA A 431 8.83 -50.88 -3.00
CA ALA A 431 7.39 -51.07 -2.67
C ALA A 431 6.94 -51.19 -1.18
N LYS A 432 5.65 -51.03 -0.78
CA LYS A 432 4.46 -50.18 -1.15
C LYS A 432 3.29 -50.55 -0.18
N ILE A 433 2.15 -49.81 -0.15
CA ILE A 433 0.79 -50.24 0.34
C ILE A 433 0.64 -50.41 1.90
N THR A 434 -0.44 -50.06 2.65
CA THR A 434 -1.67 -49.20 2.50
C THR A 434 -2.35 -48.88 3.88
N THR A 435 -3.18 -47.82 3.93
CA THR A 435 -4.42 -47.53 4.74
C THR A 435 -4.59 -47.81 6.26
N ASP A 436 -5.08 -46.75 6.95
CA ASP A 436 -6.36 -46.63 7.72
C ASP A 436 -6.49 -46.53 9.27
N GLN A 437 -7.48 -45.69 9.63
CA GLN A 437 -8.41 -45.66 10.79
C GLN A 437 -7.95 -45.43 12.26
N ARG A 438 -8.10 -44.17 12.70
CA ARG A 438 -9.19 -43.64 13.59
C ARG A 438 -9.48 -44.29 14.97
N SER A 439 -9.24 -43.51 16.03
CA SER A 439 -10.09 -43.37 17.24
C SER A 439 -9.97 -41.91 17.75
N GLN A 440 -11.00 -41.14 18.14
CA GLN A 440 -12.13 -41.24 19.08
C GLN A 440 -11.78 -40.94 20.56
N ALA A 441 -12.59 -40.07 21.19
CA ALA A 441 -12.58 -39.71 22.61
C ALA A 441 -13.99 -39.24 23.06
N ASP A 442 -14.37 -39.59 24.28
CA ASP A 442 -15.73 -39.47 24.85
C ASP A 442 -15.89 -38.23 25.76
N THR A 443 -16.89 -37.35 25.62
CA THR A 443 -18.31 -37.32 26.06
C THR A 443 -18.63 -37.18 27.56
N SER A 444 -19.34 -36.11 27.92
CA SER A 444 -20.35 -35.96 29.02
C SER A 444 -21.02 -34.58 28.87
N ALA A 445 -22.33 -34.42 28.58
CA ALA A 445 -23.55 -34.64 29.39
C ALA A 445 -23.72 -33.57 30.52
N ALA A 446 -24.53 -32.49 30.39
CA ALA A 446 -26.00 -32.31 30.26
C ALA A 446 -26.77 -32.40 31.63
N PRO A 447 -28.07 -32.01 31.83
CA PRO A 447 -29.11 -31.43 30.93
C PRO A 447 -30.07 -30.33 31.56
N SER A 448 -31.13 -29.90 30.82
CA SER A 448 -32.53 -29.58 31.31
C SER A 448 -32.83 -28.31 32.18
N GLN A 449 -34.00 -27.64 32.23
CA GLN A 449 -35.19 -27.42 31.34
C GLN A 449 -36.10 -26.23 31.85
N ASN A 450 -36.99 -25.71 30.97
CA ASN A 450 -38.34 -25.11 31.20
C ASN A 450 -38.60 -23.68 31.76
N GLN A 451 -39.77 -23.15 31.32
CA GLN A 451 -40.50 -21.89 31.62
C GLN A 451 -41.64 -22.16 32.67
N PRO A 452 -42.48 -21.21 33.24
CA PRO A 452 -43.17 -20.07 32.54
C PRO A 452 -43.76 -18.81 33.30
N ILE A 453 -43.82 -17.68 32.57
CA ILE A 453 -44.99 -16.76 32.33
C ILE A 453 -45.87 -16.14 33.49
N LYS A 454 -46.08 -14.80 33.42
CA LYS A 454 -47.12 -13.91 34.09
C LYS A 454 -46.88 -13.58 35.59
N LYS A 455 -47.23 -12.39 36.16
CA LYS A 455 -48.37 -11.45 35.90
C LYS A 455 -48.10 -9.98 36.39
N ARG A 456 -49.07 -9.06 36.18
CA ARG A 456 -49.02 -7.57 36.32
C ARG A 456 -49.47 -6.97 37.67
N ALA A 457 -48.93 -5.77 37.97
CA ALA A 457 -49.61 -4.53 38.42
C ALA A 457 -48.87 -3.29 37.79
N LYS A 458 -49.25 -2.00 37.70
CA LYS A 458 -50.37 -1.11 38.14
C LYS A 458 -50.33 -0.61 39.60
N LYS A 459 -50.70 0.63 39.97
CA LYS A 459 -51.36 1.82 39.32
C LYS A 459 -50.73 3.13 39.88
N SER A 460 -50.46 4.20 39.10
CA SER A 460 -51.22 5.48 38.90
C SER A 460 -51.53 6.32 40.17
N HIS A 461 -51.66 7.66 40.17
CA HIS A 461 -51.94 8.68 39.13
C HIS A 461 -50.93 9.88 39.21
N LEU A 462 -51.04 11.12 38.68
CA LEU A 462 -52.08 11.90 37.95
C LEU A 462 -51.41 12.92 36.96
N ALA A 463 -52.03 14.08 36.69
CA ALA A 463 -51.68 15.19 35.76
C ALA A 463 -52.57 16.44 36.13
N PRO A 464 -52.76 17.54 35.37
CA PRO A 464 -52.18 17.97 34.07
C PRO A 464 -51.90 19.52 33.90
N LEU A 465 -51.56 19.91 32.65
CA LEU A 465 -51.93 21.15 31.90
C LEU A 465 -50.95 22.35 31.73
N MET A 466 -51.20 23.11 30.65
CA MET A 466 -50.37 24.17 30.02
C MET A 466 -50.75 25.61 30.40
N GLY A 467 -49.87 26.59 30.11
CA GLY A 467 -50.28 28.02 29.95
C GLY A 467 -49.17 29.07 29.72
N PHE A 468 -49.05 29.57 28.47
CA PHE A 468 -48.68 30.93 27.97
C PHE A 468 -48.07 32.00 28.93
N ILE A 469 -46.91 32.65 28.63
CA ILE A 469 -46.71 33.91 27.81
C ILE A 469 -47.34 35.18 28.48
N THR A 470 -46.66 36.33 28.76
CA THR A 470 -45.80 37.23 27.95
C THR A 470 -44.95 38.24 28.78
N ALA A 471 -43.99 38.96 28.14
CA ALA A 471 -43.53 40.37 28.34
C ALA A 471 -42.77 40.79 29.65
N PHE A 472 -41.54 41.34 29.60
CA PHE A 472 -41.04 42.71 29.24
C PHE A 472 -41.20 43.75 30.39
N VAL A 473 -40.16 44.51 30.82
CA VAL A 473 -39.66 45.79 30.23
C VAL A 473 -38.31 46.25 30.86
N ILE A 474 -37.44 46.90 30.05
CA ILE A 474 -36.42 48.00 30.26
C ILE A 474 -36.03 48.40 31.72
N GLY A 475 -34.79 48.78 32.10
CA GLY A 475 -33.49 48.96 31.40
C GLY A 475 -32.61 50.10 32.00
N THR A 476 -31.33 50.26 31.59
CA THR A 476 -30.32 51.28 32.04
C THR A 476 -29.80 51.18 33.50
N GLY A 477 -28.62 51.70 33.92
CA GLY A 477 -27.43 52.20 33.20
C GLY A 477 -26.37 52.90 34.09
N GLY A 478 -25.06 52.69 33.85
CA GLY A 478 -23.91 53.42 34.46
C GLY A 478 -23.55 53.06 35.93
N LEU A 479 -22.48 53.58 36.57
CA LEU A 479 -21.14 54.08 36.15
C LEU A 479 -20.23 54.36 37.40
N TRP A 480 -18.93 54.62 37.21
CA TRP A 480 -17.91 55.07 38.22
C TRP A 480 -17.45 54.08 39.35
N ALA A 481 -16.31 54.24 40.05
CA ALA A 481 -14.91 54.57 39.66
C ALA A 481 -13.93 54.67 40.89
N TYR A 482 -12.63 54.32 40.69
CA TYR A 482 -11.44 54.70 41.52
C TYR A 482 -11.36 54.21 43.00
N SER A 483 -10.22 54.22 43.73
CA SER A 483 -8.86 54.76 43.49
C SER A 483 -7.68 53.92 44.06
N GLN A 484 -6.55 53.98 43.33
CA GLN A 484 -5.11 54.03 43.72
C GLN A 484 -4.55 53.50 45.06
N SER A 485 -3.41 52.78 44.98
CA SER A 485 -2.11 53.25 45.54
C SER A 485 -0.90 52.40 45.07
N SER A 486 0.32 52.92 45.27
CA SER A 486 1.66 52.36 44.92
C SER A 486 2.73 53.23 45.62
N PRO A 487 4.05 52.90 45.67
CA PRO A 487 4.76 51.75 45.06
C PRO A 487 5.66 50.96 46.04
N HIS A 488 6.35 49.90 45.57
CA HIS A 488 7.82 49.82 45.67
C HIS A 488 8.42 48.74 44.74
N LYS A 489 9.75 48.77 44.55
CA LYS A 489 10.49 48.00 43.52
C LYS A 489 10.87 46.59 43.99
N ASN A 490 10.82 45.61 43.08
CA ASN A 490 11.99 44.77 42.82
C ASN A 490 11.99 44.18 41.40
N THR A 491 13.16 43.83 40.87
CA THR A 491 13.35 43.53 39.43
C THR A 491 13.51 42.05 39.11
N GLY A 492 12.74 41.55 38.14
CA GLY A 492 12.96 40.25 37.48
C GLY A 492 12.26 40.22 36.13
N LYS A 493 13.01 40.04 35.02
CA LYS A 493 12.45 40.06 33.66
C LYS A 493 11.70 38.76 33.36
N LEU A 494 10.37 38.83 33.25
CA LEU A 494 9.61 37.92 32.39
C LEU A 494 9.07 38.74 31.22
N ALA A 495 9.50 38.42 29.99
CA ALA A 495 9.14 39.19 28.81
C ALA A 495 7.80 38.72 28.23
N ASN A 496 6.76 39.56 28.33
CA ASN A 496 5.50 39.33 27.62
C ASN A 496 5.73 39.27 26.10
N GLN A 497 5.16 38.26 25.44
CA GLN A 497 4.85 38.30 24.02
C GLN A 497 3.39 37.91 23.76
N THR A 498 2.48 38.74 24.27
CA THR A 498 1.10 38.80 23.78
C THR A 498 1.12 39.43 22.38
N GLN A 499 1.35 38.63 21.33
CA GLN A 499 1.27 39.12 19.94
C GLN A 499 -0.11 38.89 19.32
N THR A 500 -0.59 39.91 18.60
CA THR A 500 -1.92 39.99 18.03
C THR A 500 -2.08 39.13 16.78
N THR A 501 -3.25 38.51 16.63
CA THR A 501 -3.53 37.44 15.66
C THR A 501 -3.82 37.93 14.23
N ALA A 502 -3.03 38.88 13.73
CA ALA A 502 -3.27 39.54 12.44
C ALA A 502 -2.14 39.40 11.40
N ASN A 503 -0.92 38.98 11.78
CA ASN A 503 0.22 38.96 10.84
C ASN A 503 1.28 37.87 11.13
N ALA A 504 0.91 36.77 11.79
CA ALA A 504 1.80 35.64 11.98
C ALA A 504 2.03 34.90 10.64
N LYS A 505 3.27 34.91 10.12
CA LYS A 505 3.66 34.03 9.00
C LYS A 505 3.35 32.57 9.37
N PRO A 506 2.81 31.75 8.44
CA PRO A 506 2.53 30.34 8.74
C PRO A 506 3.81 29.62 9.17
N ARG A 507 3.77 28.95 10.34
CA ARG A 507 4.91 28.21 10.88
C ARG A 507 5.30 27.10 9.91
N SER A 508 6.59 26.92 9.64
CA SER A 508 7.05 25.84 8.76
C SER A 508 6.74 24.48 9.38
N PHE A 509 6.60 23.45 8.54
CA PHE A 509 6.39 22.05 8.98
C PHE A 509 7.48 21.61 9.98
N ALA A 510 8.73 22.05 9.77
CA ALA A 510 9.83 21.82 10.70
C ALA A 510 9.60 22.47 12.08
N ALA A 511 9.16 23.73 12.14
CA ALA A 511 8.90 24.42 13.40
C ALA A 511 7.73 23.81 14.19
N ILE A 512 6.70 23.31 13.49
CA ILE A 512 5.57 22.59 14.10
C ILE A 512 6.03 21.23 14.64
N ASN A 513 6.82 20.46 13.88
CA ASN A 513 7.38 19.19 14.33
C ASN A 513 8.40 19.35 15.48
N GLN A 514 9.10 20.48 15.58
CA GLN A 514 10.00 20.78 16.70
C GLN A 514 9.25 20.97 18.02
N GLN A 515 8.01 21.50 17.97
CA GLN A 515 7.16 21.71 19.15
C GLN A 515 6.39 20.44 19.55
N LEU A 516 6.08 19.58 18.57
CA LEU A 516 5.31 18.34 18.72
C LEU A 516 5.62 17.50 19.98
N PRO A 517 6.89 17.21 20.36
CA PRO A 517 7.17 16.35 21.51
C PRO A 517 6.73 16.97 22.85
N GLU A 518 6.85 18.29 22.98
CA GLU A 518 6.44 19.03 24.18
C GLU A 518 4.93 19.27 24.18
N THR A 519 4.37 19.72 23.06
CA THR A 519 2.92 19.91 22.93
C THR A 519 2.15 18.61 23.21
N ARG A 520 2.66 17.45 22.80
CA ARG A 520 2.10 16.14 23.16
C ARG A 520 2.06 15.89 24.68
N ARG A 521 3.11 16.28 25.43
CA ARG A 521 3.10 16.19 26.91
C ARG A 521 2.04 17.11 27.51
N GLN A 522 1.90 18.32 26.99
CA GLN A 522 0.92 19.30 27.46
C GLN A 522 -0.53 18.89 27.16
N ILE A 523 -0.80 18.33 25.97
CA ILE A 523 -2.12 17.76 25.60
C ILE A 523 -2.51 16.66 26.58
N ASN A 524 -1.64 15.66 26.77
CA ASN A 524 -1.93 14.52 27.65
C ASN A 524 -2.19 14.98 29.10
N ARG A 525 -1.40 15.95 29.60
CA ARG A 525 -1.60 16.52 30.93
C ARG A 525 -2.94 17.27 31.06
N LYS A 526 -3.19 18.25 30.19
CA LYS A 526 -4.43 19.05 30.27
C LYS A 526 -5.68 18.23 30.02
N LEU A 527 -5.62 17.16 29.23
CA LEU A 527 -6.74 16.22 29.08
C LEU A 527 -7.01 15.42 30.36
N ALA A 528 -5.98 15.02 31.10
CA ALA A 528 -6.14 14.39 32.41
C ALA A 528 -6.72 15.37 33.45
N ASP A 529 -6.20 16.60 33.49
CA ASP A 529 -6.71 17.68 34.35
C ASP A 529 -8.19 18.02 34.02
N PHE A 530 -8.54 18.05 32.73
CA PHE A 530 -9.92 18.22 32.26
C PHE A 530 -10.81 17.02 32.65
N ALA A 531 -10.33 15.79 32.53
CA ALA A 531 -11.10 14.61 32.89
C ALA A 531 -11.41 14.51 34.40
N GLN A 532 -10.50 15.00 35.26
CA GLN A 532 -10.71 15.09 36.70
C GLN A 532 -11.73 16.18 37.07
N THR A 533 -11.68 17.34 36.41
CA THR A 533 -12.62 18.46 36.66
C THR A 533 -14.00 18.24 36.02
N HIS A 534 -14.05 17.49 34.91
CA HIS A 534 -15.26 17.22 34.13
C HIS A 534 -15.41 15.69 33.88
N PRO A 535 -15.73 14.90 34.93
CA PRO A 535 -15.90 13.46 34.82
C PRO A 535 -17.18 13.05 34.07
N ALA A 536 -18.13 13.97 33.87
CA ALA A 536 -19.35 13.74 33.09
C ALA A 536 -19.35 14.58 31.79
N ASN A 537 -19.80 13.97 30.69
CA ASN A 537 -19.99 14.59 29.36
C ASN A 537 -18.74 15.25 28.73
N GLN A 538 -17.68 14.46 28.51
CA GLN A 538 -16.49 14.94 27.81
C GLN A 538 -16.74 15.18 26.30
N SER A 539 -17.44 14.29 25.59
CA SER A 539 -17.56 14.33 24.12
C SER A 539 -18.76 15.09 23.55
N GLY A 540 -19.76 15.45 24.37
CA GLY A 540 -21.14 15.75 23.91
C GLY A 540 -21.69 17.17 24.12
N TRP A 541 -22.76 17.47 23.39
CA TRP A 541 -23.49 18.76 23.41
C TRP A 541 -23.96 19.23 24.79
N LEU A 542 -24.21 18.28 25.71
CA LEU A 542 -24.62 18.48 27.11
C LEU A 542 -23.49 18.98 28.04
N ALA A 543 -22.28 19.23 27.50
CA ALA A 543 -21.20 19.86 28.26
C ALA A 543 -21.63 21.24 28.82
N SER A 544 -21.32 21.49 30.10
CA SER A 544 -21.66 22.74 30.78
C SER A 544 -20.95 23.95 30.16
N ARG A 545 -21.43 25.18 30.42
CA ARG A 545 -20.73 26.40 29.96
C ARG A 545 -19.28 26.45 30.45
N GLN A 546 -19.02 25.94 31.65
CA GLN A 546 -17.66 25.82 32.20
C GLN A 546 -16.83 24.80 31.41
N ALA A 547 -17.35 23.60 31.17
CA ALA A 547 -16.69 22.57 30.36
C ALA A 547 -16.36 23.06 28.93
N LYS A 548 -17.25 23.84 28.30
CA LYS A 548 -17.00 24.45 26.98
C LYS A 548 -15.94 25.56 27.06
N SER A 549 -15.89 26.34 28.14
CA SER A 549 -14.85 27.34 28.40
C SER A 549 -13.47 26.71 28.66
N ASP A 550 -13.39 25.65 29.45
CA ASP A 550 -12.10 25.03 29.81
C ASP A 550 -11.53 24.20 28.65
N ALA A 551 -12.40 23.62 27.81
CA ALA A 551 -11.99 23.03 26.54
C ALA A 551 -11.48 24.07 25.53
N ARG A 552 -12.08 25.27 25.49
CA ARG A 552 -11.60 26.40 24.69
C ARG A 552 -10.19 26.80 25.09
N ALA A 553 -9.92 26.91 26.40
CA ALA A 553 -8.57 27.18 26.92
C ALA A 553 -7.60 26.05 26.54
N LEU A 554 -7.98 24.78 26.77
CA LEU A 554 -7.17 23.61 26.42
C LEU A 554 -6.75 23.63 24.95
N TYR A 555 -7.67 23.85 24.01
CA TYR A 555 -7.36 23.87 22.57
C TYR A 555 -6.65 25.14 22.10
N THR A 556 -6.91 26.30 22.74
CA THR A 556 -6.16 27.52 22.43
C THR A 556 -4.69 27.36 22.82
N ASP A 557 -4.44 26.90 24.05
CA ASP A 557 -3.11 26.79 24.62
C ASP A 557 -2.28 25.66 23.99
N THR A 558 -2.90 24.53 23.63
CA THR A 558 -2.17 23.33 23.17
C THR A 558 -2.25 23.07 21.68
N LEU A 559 -3.38 23.36 21.01
CA LEU A 559 -3.55 23.08 19.58
C LEU A 559 -3.24 24.30 18.69
N GLY A 560 -3.10 25.49 19.28
CA GLY A 560 -2.83 26.74 18.57
C GLY A 560 -4.02 27.27 17.77
N LEU A 561 -5.20 26.65 17.89
CA LEU A 561 -6.45 27.18 17.34
C LEU A 561 -6.79 28.49 18.05
N SER A 562 -7.28 29.52 17.35
CA SER A 562 -7.69 30.75 18.03
C SER A 562 -8.94 30.49 18.86
N GLY A 563 -9.10 31.23 19.97
CA GLY A 563 -10.32 31.18 20.78
C GLY A 563 -11.56 31.47 19.93
N GLU A 564 -11.49 32.45 19.01
CA GLU A 564 -12.58 32.73 18.07
C GLU A 564 -12.85 31.56 17.12
N PHE A 565 -11.83 30.86 16.59
CA PHE A 565 -12.04 29.67 15.76
C PHE A 565 -12.86 28.62 16.51
N PHE A 566 -12.56 28.38 17.80
CA PHE A 566 -13.34 27.47 18.63
C PHE A 566 -14.75 27.98 18.90
N ASP A 567 -14.93 29.27 19.20
CA ASP A 567 -16.25 29.88 19.41
C ASP A 567 -17.13 29.78 18.15
N ARG A 568 -16.53 29.93 16.96
CA ARG A 568 -17.20 29.76 15.66
C ARG A 568 -17.56 28.30 15.41
N VAL A 569 -16.68 27.34 15.75
CA VAL A 569 -16.99 25.89 15.70
C VAL A 569 -18.19 25.57 16.60
N LEU A 570 -18.22 26.07 17.84
CA LEU A 570 -19.37 25.91 18.75
C LEU A 570 -20.65 26.52 18.18
N ALA A 571 -20.58 27.69 17.53
CA ALA A 571 -21.76 28.31 16.90
C ALA A 571 -22.40 27.41 15.82
N THR A 572 -21.61 26.56 15.14
CA THR A 572 -22.13 25.60 14.15
C THR A 572 -22.90 24.41 14.75
N GLU A 573 -22.81 24.17 16.06
CA GLU A 573 -23.42 23.00 16.73
C GLU A 573 -24.95 23.03 16.62
N ASN A 574 -25.57 24.20 16.83
CA ASN A 574 -27.04 24.36 16.86
C ASN A 574 -27.71 24.34 15.47
N SER A 575 -26.99 24.66 14.39
CA SER A 575 -27.48 24.45 13.02
C SER A 575 -27.34 22.98 12.64
N GLY A 576 -26.15 22.40 12.84
CA GLY A 576 -25.87 21.01 12.51
C GLY A 576 -26.78 20.02 13.24
N GLN A 577 -27.04 20.21 14.55
CA GLN A 577 -27.91 19.30 15.30
C GLN A 577 -29.38 19.37 14.82
N ARG A 578 -29.87 20.53 14.38
CA ARG A 578 -31.23 20.66 13.80
C ARG A 578 -31.32 19.98 12.44
N ASP A 579 -30.32 20.18 11.58
CA ASP A 579 -30.28 19.55 10.26
C ASP A 579 -30.15 18.02 10.39
N LEU A 580 -29.32 17.52 11.31
CA LEU A 580 -29.21 16.09 11.61
C LEU A 580 -30.53 15.49 12.14
N LYS A 581 -31.20 16.19 13.07
CA LYS A 581 -32.52 15.78 13.57
C LYS A 581 -33.59 15.78 12.48
N THR A 582 -33.52 16.69 11.50
CA THR A 582 -34.42 16.67 10.32
C THR A 582 -34.18 15.41 9.48
N LEU A 583 -32.94 15.12 9.09
CA LEU A 583 -32.60 13.93 8.28
C LEU A 583 -32.97 12.63 9.01
N SER A 584 -32.66 12.54 10.31
CA SER A 584 -33.04 11.41 11.15
C SER A 584 -34.56 11.22 11.22
N ASN A 585 -35.34 12.30 11.35
CA ASN A 585 -36.81 12.23 11.36
C ASN A 585 -37.43 11.83 10.00
N LEU A 586 -36.81 12.21 8.88
CA LEU A 586 -37.21 11.75 7.54
C LEU A 586 -36.87 10.27 7.35
N ALA A 587 -35.66 9.85 7.71
CA ALA A 587 -35.20 8.47 7.50
C ALA A 587 -36.01 7.42 8.29
N HIS A 588 -36.55 7.75 9.47
CA HIS A 588 -37.51 6.86 10.17
C HIS A 588 -38.90 6.79 9.51
N LYS A 589 -39.28 7.79 8.70
CA LYS A 589 -40.61 7.93 8.09
C LYS A 589 -40.67 7.42 6.65
N LEU A 590 -39.55 6.95 6.11
CA LEU A 590 -39.43 6.45 4.75
C LEU A 590 -40.35 5.24 4.51
N ASN A 591 -41.30 5.36 3.58
CA ASN A 591 -42.20 4.28 3.15
C ASN A 591 -42.37 4.21 1.61
N SER A 592 -41.74 5.09 0.84
CA SER A 592 -41.84 5.18 -0.63
C SER A 592 -40.53 5.62 -1.29
N ALA A 593 -40.45 5.58 -2.63
CA ALA A 593 -39.33 6.15 -3.37
C ALA A 593 -39.28 7.69 -3.28
N ASP A 594 -40.45 8.36 -3.24
CA ASP A 594 -40.55 9.81 -3.12
C ASP A 594 -39.99 10.32 -1.77
N ASP A 595 -40.13 9.54 -0.70
CA ASP A 595 -39.50 9.84 0.59
C ASP A 595 -37.96 9.79 0.50
N ILE A 596 -37.37 8.96 -0.37
CA ILE A 596 -35.90 8.96 -0.61
C ILE A 596 -35.51 10.23 -1.33
N ALA A 597 -36.21 10.61 -2.41
CA ALA A 597 -35.95 11.84 -3.14
C ALA A 597 -36.08 13.07 -2.22
N GLN A 598 -37.06 13.09 -1.31
CA GLN A 598 -37.19 14.13 -0.30
C GLN A 598 -36.03 14.13 0.71
N LEU A 599 -35.58 12.95 1.17
CA LEU A 599 -34.42 12.82 2.07
C LEU A 599 -33.12 13.28 1.39
N GLU A 600 -32.89 12.90 0.14
CA GLU A 600 -31.74 13.33 -0.68
C GLU A 600 -31.74 14.83 -0.92
N GLN A 601 -32.87 15.40 -1.37
CA GLN A 601 -33.03 16.85 -1.57
C GLN A 601 -32.81 17.62 -0.24
N THR A 602 -33.33 17.09 0.87
CA THR A 602 -33.11 17.67 2.20
C THR A 602 -31.63 17.58 2.61
N ALA A 603 -30.95 16.47 2.34
CA ALA A 603 -29.53 16.28 2.63
C ALA A 603 -28.63 17.17 1.76
N GLN A 604 -28.97 17.37 0.49
CA GLN A 604 -28.31 18.33 -0.39
C GLN A 604 -28.36 19.74 0.20
N GLN A 605 -29.46 20.16 0.83
CA GLN A 605 -29.62 21.47 1.46
C GLN A 605 -29.08 21.56 2.91
N ALA A 606 -29.07 20.44 3.64
CA ALA A 606 -28.64 20.35 5.04
C ALA A 606 -27.15 20.73 5.23
N PHE A 607 -26.80 21.21 6.41
CA PHE A 607 -25.44 21.59 6.78
C PHE A 607 -24.83 22.64 5.84
N ARG A 608 -25.62 23.64 5.43
CA ARG A 608 -25.16 24.82 4.67
C ARG A 608 -25.49 26.15 5.36
N ARG A 609 -26.06 26.10 6.57
CA ARG A 609 -26.66 27.24 7.28
C ARG A 609 -25.73 27.92 8.30
N ALA A 610 -24.52 27.40 8.52
CA ALA A 610 -23.52 28.07 9.34
C ALA A 610 -22.90 29.26 8.58
N ASP A 611 -22.58 30.32 9.31
CA ASP A 611 -21.69 31.37 8.83
C ASP A 611 -20.26 30.79 8.70
N MET A 612 -19.86 30.49 7.47
CA MET A 612 -18.51 30.05 7.15
C MET A 612 -17.60 31.19 6.67
N ALA A 613 -18.06 32.46 6.68
CA ALA A 613 -17.30 33.59 6.18
C ALA A 613 -16.01 33.82 6.98
N TYR A 614 -16.05 33.62 8.30
CA TYR A 614 -14.85 33.63 9.15
C TYR A 614 -13.78 32.64 8.67
N PHE A 615 -14.16 31.38 8.46
CA PHE A 615 -13.22 30.34 8.03
C PHE A 615 -12.70 30.58 6.61
N ASN A 616 -13.51 31.17 5.73
CA ASN A 616 -13.09 31.57 4.38
C ASN A 616 -12.07 32.72 4.37
N GLN A 617 -12.03 33.56 5.41
CA GLN A 617 -11.07 34.67 5.55
C GLN A 617 -9.70 34.23 6.10
N LEU A 618 -9.60 33.02 6.67
CA LEU A 618 -8.33 32.49 7.19
C LEU A 618 -7.35 32.10 6.05
N PRO A 619 -6.02 32.07 6.30
CA PRO A 619 -5.03 32.09 5.22
C PRO A 619 -4.99 30.83 4.33
N THR A 620 -5.55 30.91 3.13
CA THR A 620 -5.63 29.80 2.15
C THR A 620 -4.67 29.93 0.95
N SER A 621 -3.50 30.55 1.19
CA SER A 621 -2.38 30.66 0.24
C SER A 621 -1.88 29.30 -0.29
N ALA A 622 -1.16 29.29 -1.42
CA ALA A 622 -0.52 28.05 -1.92
C ALA A 622 0.43 27.41 -0.89
N ASN A 623 1.12 28.22 -0.10
CA ASN A 623 2.05 27.75 0.94
C ASN A 623 1.30 27.10 2.12
N SER A 624 0.22 27.72 2.61
CA SER A 624 -0.62 27.11 3.66
C SER A 624 -1.39 25.89 3.14
N LYS A 625 -1.79 25.86 1.86
CA LYS A 625 -2.33 24.66 1.21
C LYS A 625 -1.35 23.48 1.23
N SER A 626 -0.10 23.70 0.83
CA SER A 626 0.97 22.69 0.86
C SER A 626 1.27 22.23 2.29
N LEU A 627 1.41 23.18 3.23
CA LEU A 627 1.64 22.91 4.65
C LEU A 627 0.51 22.08 5.28
N ALA A 628 -0.75 22.41 5.00
CA ALA A 628 -1.90 21.66 5.48
C ALA A 628 -1.92 20.21 4.94
N LYS A 629 -1.53 19.97 3.69
CA LYS A 629 -1.39 18.61 3.13
C LYS A 629 -0.31 17.80 3.85
N GLN A 630 0.84 18.43 4.15
CA GLN A 630 1.94 17.81 4.91
C GLN A 630 1.48 17.46 6.33
N LEU A 631 0.85 18.42 7.03
CA LEU A 631 0.35 18.27 8.41
C LEU A 631 -0.76 17.22 8.52
N ASN A 632 -1.76 17.24 7.63
CA ASN A 632 -2.84 16.24 7.58
C ASN A 632 -2.28 14.82 7.40
N THR A 633 -1.25 14.64 6.57
CA THR A 633 -0.68 13.31 6.36
C THR A 633 0.29 12.90 7.48
N ALA A 634 0.98 13.85 8.11
CA ALA A 634 1.75 13.62 9.33
C ALA A 634 0.82 13.21 10.50
N ALA A 635 -0.36 13.81 10.62
CA ALA A 635 -1.39 13.43 11.58
C ALA A 635 -1.94 12.03 11.31
N ARG A 636 -2.28 11.70 10.05
CA ARG A 636 -2.68 10.34 9.65
C ARG A 636 -1.61 9.29 9.98
N ASN A 637 -0.33 9.60 9.76
CA ASN A 637 0.80 8.74 10.15
C ASN A 637 0.94 8.59 11.67
N ALA A 638 0.78 9.69 12.43
CA ALA A 638 0.80 9.67 13.88
C ALA A 638 -0.33 8.80 14.46
N TYR A 639 -1.56 8.93 13.94
CA TYR A 639 -2.71 8.17 14.41
C TYR A 639 -2.62 6.68 14.06
N TRP A 640 -2.53 6.34 12.77
CA TRP A 640 -2.70 4.97 12.31
C TRP A 640 -1.44 4.10 12.48
N ASN A 641 -0.25 4.67 12.22
CA ASN A 641 0.99 3.91 12.21
C ASN A 641 1.71 3.99 13.55
N LYS A 642 1.83 5.20 14.12
CA LYS A 642 2.56 5.43 15.40
C LYS A 642 1.68 5.26 16.65
N ARG A 643 0.35 5.14 16.49
CA ARG A 643 -0.63 5.03 17.59
C ARG A 643 -0.53 6.19 18.60
N ASP A 644 -0.22 7.39 18.12
CA ASP A 644 -0.03 8.61 18.92
C ASP A 644 -1.18 9.61 18.63
N PRO A 645 -2.32 9.50 19.34
CA PRO A 645 -3.50 10.31 19.07
C PRO A 645 -3.33 11.78 19.45
N ALA A 646 -2.47 12.08 20.43
CA ALA A 646 -2.18 13.46 20.83
C ALA A 646 -1.30 14.18 19.80
N ALA A 647 -0.30 13.49 19.23
CA ALA A 647 0.44 14.01 18.08
C ALA A 647 -0.47 14.18 16.85
N ALA A 648 -1.37 13.23 16.59
CA ALA A 648 -2.34 13.33 15.50
C ALA A 648 -3.28 14.54 15.67
N LEU A 649 -3.83 14.74 16.87
CA LEU A 649 -4.70 15.88 17.20
C LEU A 649 -4.01 17.22 16.92
N TYR A 650 -2.78 17.41 17.41
CA TYR A 650 -2.02 18.64 17.21
C TYR A 650 -1.72 18.91 15.73
N LEU A 651 -1.17 17.92 15.01
CA LEU A 651 -0.83 18.06 13.60
C LEU A 651 -2.08 18.32 12.75
N GLN A 652 -3.22 17.69 13.08
CA GLN A 652 -4.48 17.89 12.37
C GLN A 652 -5.12 19.25 12.66
N ALA A 653 -5.05 19.74 13.90
CA ALA A 653 -5.49 21.09 14.24
C ALA A 653 -4.68 22.16 13.50
N GLN A 654 -3.35 21.98 13.42
CA GLN A 654 -2.47 22.83 12.61
C GLN A 654 -2.77 22.72 11.09
N ALA A 655 -3.19 21.56 10.59
CA ALA A 655 -3.66 21.41 9.21
C ALA A 655 -4.96 22.19 8.94
N VAL A 656 -5.94 22.07 9.83
CA VAL A 656 -7.22 22.81 9.76
C VAL A 656 -6.99 24.32 9.90
N GLN A 657 -6.06 24.77 10.75
CA GLN A 657 -5.70 26.19 10.84
C GLN A 657 -5.16 26.79 9.52
N ASN A 658 -4.59 25.96 8.64
CA ASN A 658 -4.04 26.36 7.34
C ASN A 658 -5.00 26.12 6.15
N GLN A 659 -6.03 25.29 6.31
CA GLN A 659 -7.12 25.07 5.34
C GLN A 659 -8.42 24.66 6.08
N PRO A 660 -9.14 25.60 6.70
CA PRO A 660 -10.23 25.26 7.63
C PRO A 660 -11.48 24.72 6.93
N THR A 661 -11.77 25.21 5.74
CA THR A 661 -12.92 24.77 4.93
C THR A 661 -12.65 23.51 4.10
N HIS A 662 -11.48 22.87 4.23
CA HIS A 662 -11.13 21.65 3.50
C HIS A 662 -11.75 20.41 4.18
N GLY A 663 -12.75 19.80 3.54
CA GLY A 663 -13.58 18.74 4.12
C GLY A 663 -12.83 17.56 4.72
N GLU A 664 -11.76 17.05 4.07
CA GLU A 664 -10.94 15.95 4.63
C GLU A 664 -10.32 16.35 5.98
N TYR A 665 -9.85 17.59 6.11
CA TYR A 665 -8.99 17.96 7.24
C TYR A 665 -9.82 18.21 8.50
N SER A 666 -10.97 18.86 8.33
CA SER A 666 -11.95 19.06 9.40
C SER A 666 -12.64 17.74 9.79
N ALA A 667 -12.88 16.83 8.83
CA ALA A 667 -13.37 15.48 9.13
C ALA A 667 -12.34 14.63 9.89
N ASN A 668 -11.05 14.67 9.51
CA ASN A 668 -9.98 13.99 10.25
C ASN A 668 -9.82 14.56 11.66
N LEU A 669 -9.94 15.89 11.85
CA LEU A 669 -9.89 16.50 13.18
C LEU A 669 -11.06 16.04 14.06
N ALA A 670 -12.28 16.09 13.54
CA ALA A 670 -13.48 15.60 14.22
C ALA A 670 -13.38 14.10 14.56
N PHE A 671 -12.82 13.30 13.67
CA PHE A 671 -12.56 11.88 13.90
C PHE A 671 -11.56 11.63 15.04
N TYR A 672 -10.40 12.30 15.05
CA TYR A 672 -9.43 12.16 16.15
C TYR A 672 -9.99 12.66 17.48
N LEU A 673 -10.82 13.70 17.48
CA LEU A 673 -11.50 14.15 18.70
C LEU A 673 -12.48 13.09 19.22
N ALA A 674 -13.39 12.61 18.36
CA ALA A 674 -14.46 11.69 18.77
C ALA A 674 -13.95 10.28 19.13
N LYS A 675 -13.01 9.70 18.38
CA LYS A 675 -12.49 8.35 18.68
C LYS A 675 -11.60 8.25 19.93
N ASN A 676 -11.20 9.38 20.51
CA ASN A 676 -10.44 9.43 21.76
C ASN A 676 -11.22 10.13 22.89
N ASN A 677 -12.54 10.32 22.72
CA ASN A 677 -13.45 10.98 23.68
C ASN A 677 -13.02 12.41 24.11
N TYR A 678 -12.32 13.15 23.25
CA TYR A 678 -11.78 14.47 23.57
C TYR A 678 -12.88 15.56 23.67
N PRO A 679 -12.65 16.64 24.45
CA PRO A 679 -13.64 17.68 24.72
C PRO A 679 -14.35 18.26 23.49
N ASN A 680 -15.67 18.38 23.55
CA ASN A 680 -16.51 19.01 22.51
C ASN A 680 -16.40 18.38 21.10
N ALA A 681 -16.04 17.09 21.00
CA ALA A 681 -15.95 16.37 19.72
C ALA A 681 -17.21 16.54 18.83
N GLN A 682 -18.41 16.57 19.43
CA GLN A 682 -19.67 16.78 18.71
C GLN A 682 -19.72 18.10 17.92
N ALA A 683 -19.21 19.21 18.47
CA ALA A 683 -19.20 20.49 17.77
C ALA A 683 -18.27 20.45 16.53
N PHE A 684 -17.13 19.76 16.63
CA PHE A 684 -16.24 19.55 15.49
C PHE A 684 -16.84 18.63 14.41
N VAL A 685 -17.66 17.63 14.78
CA VAL A 685 -18.42 16.81 13.81
C VAL A 685 -19.46 17.68 13.07
N MET A 686 -20.18 18.55 13.79
CA MET A 686 -21.13 19.49 13.16
C MET A 686 -20.42 20.48 12.23
N TYR A 687 -19.27 20.99 12.63
CA TYR A 687 -18.41 21.85 11.80
C TYR A 687 -17.91 21.12 10.54
N ALA A 688 -17.43 19.87 10.67
CA ALA A 688 -16.99 19.05 9.55
C ALA A 688 -18.13 18.75 8.55
N LEU A 689 -19.35 18.50 9.03
CA LEU A 689 -20.53 18.36 8.17
C LEU A 689 -20.90 19.65 7.43
N GLN A 690 -20.55 20.81 8.00
CA GLN A 690 -20.82 22.15 7.46
C GLN A 690 -19.68 22.73 6.60
N THR A 691 -18.63 21.95 6.30
CA THR A 691 -17.62 22.39 5.32
C THR A 691 -18.21 22.57 3.91
N PRO A 692 -17.78 23.58 3.14
CA PRO A 692 -18.28 23.83 1.78
C PRO A 692 -18.12 22.62 0.85
N ARG A 693 -19.17 22.38 0.05
CA ARG A 693 -19.27 21.30 -0.94
C ARG A 693 -20.18 21.73 -2.11
N ALA A 694 -20.05 21.11 -3.27
CA ALA A 694 -20.89 21.41 -4.43
C ALA A 694 -22.40 21.20 -4.13
N ALA A 695 -23.28 21.87 -4.87
CA ALA A 695 -24.72 21.98 -4.53
C ALA A 695 -25.46 20.63 -4.60
N ASP A 696 -25.11 19.81 -5.58
CA ASP A 696 -25.54 18.43 -5.82
C ASP A 696 -25.15 17.46 -4.70
N ARG A 697 -24.12 17.77 -3.91
CA ARG A 697 -23.54 16.85 -2.94
C ARG A 697 -24.26 16.85 -1.60
N VAL A 698 -24.61 15.65 -1.15
CA VAL A 698 -25.03 15.32 0.21
C VAL A 698 -23.88 15.56 1.21
N PRO A 699 -24.13 15.60 2.53
CA PRO A 699 -23.09 15.83 3.55
C PRO A 699 -22.10 14.65 3.60
N ASN A 700 -20.96 14.82 4.27
CA ASN A 700 -20.00 13.73 4.46
C ASN A 700 -20.63 12.61 5.31
N THR A 701 -21.04 11.52 4.64
CA THR A 701 -21.76 10.40 5.26
C THR A 701 -20.93 9.66 6.31
N TYR A 702 -19.59 9.72 6.26
CA TYR A 702 -18.74 9.18 7.33
C TYR A 702 -18.83 10.01 8.63
N MET A 703 -19.00 11.33 8.51
CA MET A 703 -19.24 12.20 9.68
C MET A 703 -20.66 12.00 10.26
N MET A 704 -21.63 11.52 9.48
CA MET A 704 -22.95 11.13 10.00
C MET A 704 -22.85 9.89 10.92
N GLU A 705 -22.08 8.88 10.54
CA GLU A 705 -21.81 7.70 11.37
C GLU A 705 -21.07 8.06 12.67
N LEU A 706 -20.15 9.02 12.62
CA LEU A 706 -19.51 9.56 13.80
C LEU A 706 -20.48 10.37 14.68
N ALA A 707 -21.41 11.11 14.07
CA ALA A 707 -22.49 11.79 14.80
C ALA A 707 -23.47 10.80 15.45
N ALA A 708 -23.74 9.65 14.82
CA ALA A 708 -24.54 8.58 15.42
C ALA A 708 -23.84 7.93 16.62
N ALA A 709 -22.53 7.69 16.55
CA ALA A 709 -21.73 7.21 17.69
C ALA A 709 -21.82 8.18 18.88
N LEU A 710 -21.67 9.49 18.63
CA LEU A 710 -21.80 10.52 19.67
C LEU A 710 -23.26 10.64 20.18
N ALA A 711 -24.27 10.50 19.32
CA ALA A 711 -25.67 10.49 19.75
C ALA A 711 -25.96 9.32 20.70
N GLN A 712 -25.46 8.11 20.39
CA GLN A 712 -25.56 6.94 21.26
C GLN A 712 -24.82 7.14 22.60
N GLN A 713 -23.59 7.69 22.59
CA GLN A 713 -22.88 8.04 23.82
C GLN A 713 -23.64 9.03 24.71
N ASN A 714 -24.44 9.93 24.12
CA ASN A 714 -25.28 10.89 24.83
C ASN A 714 -26.70 10.34 25.16
N GLY A 715 -26.96 9.04 24.92
CA GLY A 715 -28.25 8.40 25.20
C GLY A 715 -29.38 8.70 24.19
N ASP A 716 -29.11 9.39 23.09
CA ASP A 716 -30.08 9.64 22.01
C ASP A 716 -30.02 8.53 20.95
N THR A 717 -30.37 7.32 21.37
CA THR A 717 -30.43 6.10 20.53
C THR A 717 -31.27 6.31 19.28
N ARG A 718 -32.33 7.11 19.37
CA ARG A 718 -33.22 7.41 18.25
C ARG A 718 -32.54 8.31 17.23
N LEU A 719 -31.85 9.37 17.66
CA LEU A 719 -31.04 10.17 16.74
C LEU A 719 -29.94 9.32 16.09
N ALA A 720 -29.33 8.39 16.83
CA ALA A 720 -28.34 7.46 16.29
C ALA A 720 -28.92 6.53 15.19
N GLU A 721 -30.03 5.84 15.45
CA GLU A 721 -30.69 4.96 14.45
C GLU A 721 -31.05 5.74 13.19
N GLY A 722 -31.81 6.84 13.32
CA GLY A 722 -32.23 7.62 12.15
C GLY A 722 -31.08 8.28 11.40
N THR A 723 -29.96 8.55 12.06
CA THR A 723 -28.75 9.05 11.40
C THR A 723 -28.08 7.97 10.55
N LEU A 724 -28.02 6.72 11.03
CA LEU A 724 -27.49 5.59 10.26
C LEU A 724 -28.45 5.13 9.14
N LEU A 725 -29.76 5.21 9.36
CA LEU A 725 -30.76 5.05 8.30
C LEU A 725 -30.55 6.13 7.21
N ALA A 726 -30.44 7.40 7.58
CA ALA A 726 -30.14 8.48 6.63
C ALA A 726 -28.82 8.22 5.90
N GLN A 727 -27.77 7.79 6.60
CA GLN A 727 -26.49 7.43 5.99
C GLN A 727 -26.62 6.31 4.94
N PHE A 728 -27.47 5.30 5.19
CA PHE A 728 -27.74 4.23 4.23
C PHE A 728 -28.46 4.73 2.98
N TYR A 729 -29.50 5.54 3.14
CA TYR A 729 -30.24 6.07 1.99
C TYR A 729 -29.40 7.05 1.16
N LEU A 730 -28.46 7.80 1.77
CA LEU A 730 -27.58 8.78 1.09
C LEU A 730 -26.25 8.22 0.52
N LEU A 731 -26.04 6.89 0.51
CA LEU A 731 -24.84 6.24 -0.04
C LEU A 731 -25.18 5.41 -1.28
N ASP A 732 -24.38 5.47 -2.35
CA ASP A 732 -24.61 4.67 -3.56
C ASP A 732 -24.48 3.15 -3.27
N ASP A 733 -23.39 2.77 -2.60
CA ASP A 733 -23.07 1.37 -2.28
C ASP A 733 -23.78 0.88 -1.00
N LYS A 734 -25.07 0.56 -1.14
CA LYS A 734 -25.92 -0.01 -0.08
C LYS A 734 -25.31 -1.28 0.53
N ALA A 735 -24.70 -2.14 -0.29
CA ALA A 735 -24.16 -3.43 0.14
C ALA A 735 -22.95 -3.25 1.07
N LYS A 736 -22.04 -2.35 0.72
CA LYS A 736 -20.89 -1.97 1.57
C LYS A 736 -21.32 -1.24 2.84
N ARG A 737 -22.40 -0.47 2.83
CA ARG A 737 -22.96 0.12 4.06
C ARG A 737 -23.49 -0.96 5.02
N CYS A 738 -24.20 -1.97 4.53
CA CYS A 738 -24.60 -3.11 5.37
C CYS A 738 -23.40 -3.94 5.86
N ALA A 739 -22.37 -4.15 5.01
CA ALA A 739 -21.13 -4.79 5.45
C ALA A 739 -20.39 -3.99 6.54
N ALA A 740 -20.42 -2.65 6.46
CA ALA A 740 -19.87 -1.79 7.50
C ALA A 740 -20.65 -1.90 8.83
N LEU A 741 -21.99 -1.90 8.78
CA LEU A 741 -22.84 -2.14 9.95
C LEU A 741 -22.55 -3.50 10.60
N LEU A 742 -22.49 -4.58 9.82
CA LEU A 742 -22.17 -5.93 10.32
C LEU A 742 -20.77 -6.04 10.95
N ASN A 743 -19.85 -5.12 10.63
CA ASN A 743 -18.50 -5.05 11.21
C ASN A 743 -18.41 -4.14 12.45
N TYR A 744 -19.53 -3.60 12.94
CA TYR A 744 -19.58 -2.80 14.18
C TYR A 744 -19.05 -3.52 15.44
N PRO A 745 -19.17 -4.85 15.63
CA PRO A 745 -18.55 -5.53 16.77
C PRO A 745 -17.03 -5.32 16.90
N LYS A 746 -16.36 -4.92 15.81
CA LYS A 746 -14.92 -4.57 15.78
C LYS A 746 -14.63 -3.07 15.78
N THR A 747 -15.55 -2.24 15.28
CA THR A 747 -15.27 -0.83 14.97
C THR A 747 -16.06 0.17 15.81
N TYR A 748 -17.26 -0.22 16.27
CA TYR A 748 -18.15 0.55 17.15
C TYR A 748 -19.04 -0.41 17.99
N PRO A 749 -18.48 -1.14 18.98
CA PRO A 749 -19.24 -2.14 19.74
C PRO A 749 -20.53 -1.58 20.37
N ASP A 750 -20.47 -0.37 20.92
CA ASP A 750 -21.59 0.33 21.55
C ASP A 750 -22.75 0.65 20.58
N LEU A 751 -22.48 0.65 19.26
CA LEU A 751 -23.48 0.85 18.22
C LEU A 751 -24.06 -0.47 17.68
N VAL A 752 -23.61 -1.65 18.10
CA VAL A 752 -24.18 -2.92 17.62
C VAL A 752 -25.71 -3.02 17.84
N PRO A 753 -26.27 -2.63 19.00
CA PRO A 753 -27.73 -2.59 19.18
C PRO A 753 -28.43 -1.59 18.24
N VAL A 754 -27.78 -0.48 17.93
CA VAL A 754 -28.30 0.53 16.99
C VAL A 754 -28.27 0.00 15.56
N ALA A 755 -27.17 -0.62 15.15
CA ALA A 755 -27.01 -1.22 13.82
C ALA A 755 -27.98 -2.39 13.59
N GLN A 756 -28.25 -3.20 14.63
CA GLN A 756 -29.33 -4.20 14.61
C GLN A 756 -30.70 -3.53 14.35
N SER A 757 -31.04 -2.48 15.11
CA SER A 757 -32.31 -1.74 14.92
C SER A 757 -32.41 -1.10 13.53
N VAL A 758 -31.32 -0.53 13.02
CA VAL A 758 -31.20 0.00 11.64
C VAL A 758 -31.50 -1.07 10.61
N LEU A 759 -30.85 -2.25 10.69
CA LEU A 759 -31.08 -3.35 9.75
C LEU A 759 -32.53 -3.86 9.81
N ASP A 760 -33.09 -4.01 11.01
CA ASP A 760 -34.49 -4.41 11.19
C ASP A 760 -35.48 -3.35 10.69
N THR A 761 -35.16 -2.05 10.82
CA THR A 761 -35.96 -0.95 10.26
C THR A 761 -35.85 -0.92 8.73
N LEU A 762 -34.65 -1.09 8.15
CA LEU A 762 -34.46 -1.16 6.69
C LEU A 762 -35.30 -2.28 6.07
N ASN A 763 -35.33 -3.48 6.64
CA ASN A 763 -36.15 -4.57 6.12
C ASN A 763 -37.65 -4.21 6.11
N ARG A 764 -38.17 -3.64 7.20
CA ARG A 764 -39.56 -3.15 7.28
C ARG A 764 -39.87 -2.03 6.28
N GLN A 765 -38.90 -1.16 5.98
CA GLN A 765 -39.07 -0.07 5.01
C GLN A 765 -39.03 -0.59 3.57
N ALA A 766 -38.14 -1.55 3.29
CA ALA A 766 -38.01 -2.19 1.99
C ALA A 766 -39.28 -2.96 1.57
N GLU A 767 -39.88 -3.70 2.50
CA GLU A 767 -41.18 -4.39 2.31
C GLU A 767 -42.31 -3.42 1.93
N ARG A 768 -42.35 -2.23 2.54
CA ARG A 768 -43.41 -1.22 2.31
C ARG A 768 -43.20 -0.41 1.03
N ALA A 769 -41.95 -0.01 0.79
CA ALA A 769 -41.58 0.84 -0.34
C ALA A 769 -41.29 0.05 -1.64
N ALA A 770 -41.41 -1.28 -1.62
CA ALA A 770 -41.03 -2.20 -2.69
C ALA A 770 -39.56 -2.05 -3.15
N ILE A 771 -38.65 -1.73 -2.23
CA ILE A 771 -37.23 -1.50 -2.52
C ILE A 771 -36.43 -2.79 -2.34
N SER A 772 -35.54 -3.11 -3.29
CA SER A 772 -34.61 -4.22 -3.14
C SER A 772 -33.46 -3.89 -2.19
N LEU A 773 -33.37 -4.61 -1.07
CA LEU A 773 -32.19 -4.59 -0.20
C LEU A 773 -31.14 -5.63 -0.64
N PRO A 774 -29.83 -5.29 -0.58
CA PRO A 774 -28.74 -6.26 -0.65
C PRO A 774 -28.92 -7.43 0.32
N SER A 775 -28.42 -8.61 -0.05
CA SER A 775 -28.59 -9.85 0.75
C SER A 775 -27.99 -9.75 2.15
N ASN A 776 -26.86 -9.05 2.31
CA ASN A 776 -26.22 -8.82 3.61
C ASN A 776 -26.92 -7.75 4.48
N CYS A 777 -27.98 -7.10 3.98
CA CYS A 777 -28.85 -6.26 4.80
C CYS A 777 -30.02 -7.04 5.42
N LYS A 778 -30.15 -8.35 5.17
CA LYS A 778 -31.30 -9.18 5.56
C LYS A 778 -30.93 -10.17 6.68
N PRO A 779 -31.88 -10.57 7.54
CA PRO A 779 -31.65 -11.61 8.55
C PRO A 779 -31.53 -13.01 7.89
N PRO A 780 -30.77 -13.96 8.49
CA PRO A 780 -29.96 -13.80 9.69
C PRO A 780 -28.68 -12.99 9.42
N TYR A 781 -28.40 -12.02 10.30
CA TYR A 781 -27.32 -11.07 10.12
C TYR A 781 -25.94 -11.70 10.38
N ALA A 782 -25.08 -11.71 9.37
CA ALA A 782 -23.72 -12.23 9.43
C ALA A 782 -22.75 -11.24 10.13
N TRP A 783 -22.97 -11.01 11.42
CA TRP A 783 -22.12 -10.16 12.26
C TRP A 783 -20.67 -10.65 12.28
N ALA A 784 -19.72 -9.72 12.21
CA ALA A 784 -18.31 -10.04 12.42
C ALA A 784 -18.08 -10.49 13.87
N THR A 785 -17.46 -11.66 14.07
CA THR A 785 -17.00 -12.11 15.39
C THR A 785 -15.97 -11.13 15.93
N SER A 786 -16.23 -10.49 17.08
CA SER A 786 -15.37 -9.49 17.75
C SER A 786 -13.89 -9.89 17.78
#